data_AF-A0A4R4W9R9-F1
#
_entry.id   AF-A0A4R4W9R9-F1
#
_cell.length_a   1.000
_cell.length_b   1.000
_cell.length_c   1.000
_cell.angle_alpha   90.00
_cell.angle_beta   90.00
_cell.angle_gamma   90.00
#
_symmetry.space_group_name_H-M   'P 1'
#
loop_
_entity.id
_entity.type
_entity.pdbx_description
1 polymer ?
#
loop_
_entity_poly.entity_id
_entity_poly.type
_entity_poly.pdbx_seq_one_letter_code
_entity_poly.pdbx_strand_id
1 'polypeptide(L)'
;MVAEMRVPSQARTATSAAAVKQGKAVEVADETTATSITYAQPDGKTFKTEVTTGPVRARHGGGWVPIDTTLAEQGGTLRPKILAEGALVEFSAGGMDPFVKMSADGKSYALRWPTPLPKPTVKGSVATYTDAAGVGADLVVTALPSGFRHEVVLRQRPSKPLELRIGVEDEGLALTEGKDGRLLLKGEDKKLVAAGTRPIVSDGGAKDRPASVKHGEASSDVVTKDGRSELVVKPDQAFLTDAGTIYPVRVAAAVTLPVNADVEVTSDNDADFPGDPTAAYTMAGTRTGGFKHRVHLKFDTPNLTGSTVTDAKLTMNTIDAQNCGAALANGIQVARLTGTWDPDNLHWANKPAFITEDASTNFKGVNQDCATWPDSMDWNVTGIAQDWAAGAADHGLVLKSPGEANINNYRVYTSAENTDEFGSPPKLTLTTSGPASAPTVSAPAITPAQTENGTTVTTSLTPQLAATVADPVGGNLTGEFEVEHDPAATGQGTGQIWAGVSPEVVSGGQASVSVPSSMLTDGWKIRWRARAANAAASTTSAWSDWQTATVDVPNPAVGAFQVTPSQAVNGGTVATSLTPALQTTVTDPAAQPVRAEFELEHDPAATGQGTGQIWASAIDNVASGTQATATVPEGKLADGWKARWRVRAINTATAVGSPWSDWQPLTIDVPDPVSEPAVNALQVTPSQQVDGATVTPTLTP
;
A
#
# COMPACT_ATOMS: atom_id res chain seq x y z
N MET A 1 -12.58 6.35 19.78
CA MET A 1 -12.11 5.78 18.49
C MET A 1 -10.62 6.10 18.44
N VAL A 2 -9.79 5.11 18.74
CA VAL A 2 -8.33 5.27 18.85
C VAL A 2 -7.81 5.48 17.43
N ALA A 3 -7.03 6.53 17.21
CA ALA A 3 -6.33 6.74 15.95
C ALA A 3 -5.40 5.56 15.71
N GLU A 4 -5.78 4.66 14.78
CA GLU A 4 -4.89 3.62 14.29
C GLU A 4 -3.64 4.30 13.73
N MET A 5 -2.50 3.98 14.33
CA MET A 5 -1.18 4.29 13.79
C MET A 5 -1.13 3.61 12.41
N ARG A 6 -1.34 4.39 11.34
CA ARG A 6 -1.47 3.87 9.97
C ARG A 6 -0.16 3.18 9.55
N VAL A 7 -0.19 1.85 9.57
CA VAL A 7 0.71 1.01 8.78
C VAL A 7 0.64 1.51 7.33
N PRO A 8 1.77 1.67 6.62
CA PRO A 8 1.75 2.02 5.19
C PRO A 8 0.81 1.10 4.44
N SER A 9 0.07 1.62 3.46
CA SER A 9 -0.74 0.77 2.59
C SER A 9 0.17 -0.30 1.97
N GLN A 10 -0.29 -1.55 1.94
CA GLN A 10 0.45 -2.66 1.30
C GLN A 10 0.89 -2.30 -0.14
N ALA A 11 0.10 -1.44 -0.81
CA ALA A 11 0.40 -0.86 -2.10
C ALA A 11 1.70 -0.02 -2.11
N ARG A 12 1.94 0.86 -1.14
CA ARG A 12 3.19 1.66 -1.05
C ARG A 12 4.42 0.77 -0.88
N THR A 13 4.36 -0.24 -0.01
CA THR A 13 5.51 -1.14 0.21
C THR A 13 5.84 -1.95 -1.06
N ALA A 14 4.82 -2.51 -1.71
CA ALA A 14 5.01 -3.29 -2.94
C ALA A 14 5.54 -2.42 -4.10
N THR A 15 5.02 -1.20 -4.25
CA THR A 15 5.44 -0.28 -5.32
C THR A 15 6.82 0.31 -5.09
N SER A 16 7.22 0.60 -3.84
CA SER A 16 8.61 0.96 -3.51
C SER A 16 9.59 -0.16 -3.87
N ALA A 17 9.29 -1.41 -3.54
CA ALA A 17 10.14 -2.54 -3.93
C ALA A 17 10.24 -2.66 -5.46
N ALA A 18 9.14 -2.44 -6.18
CA ALA A 18 9.13 -2.44 -7.64
C ALA A 18 9.94 -1.27 -8.23
N ALA A 19 9.86 -0.07 -7.66
CA ALA A 19 10.62 1.11 -8.09
C ALA A 19 12.13 0.91 -7.93
N VAL A 20 12.57 0.38 -6.79
CA VAL A 20 13.97 0.00 -6.53
C VAL A 20 14.44 -1.04 -7.55
N LYS A 21 13.65 -2.10 -7.76
CA LYS A 21 14.01 -3.17 -8.72
C LYS A 21 14.12 -2.67 -10.15
N GLN A 22 13.28 -1.71 -10.55
CA GLN A 22 13.27 -1.17 -11.92
C GLN A 22 14.21 0.02 -12.13
N GLY A 23 14.74 0.61 -11.05
CA GLY A 23 15.58 1.81 -11.12
C GLY A 23 14.84 3.04 -11.64
N LYS A 24 13.51 3.07 -11.57
CA LYS A 24 12.65 4.19 -12.02
C LYS A 24 11.43 4.33 -11.12
N ALA A 25 10.81 5.50 -11.17
CA ALA A 25 9.58 5.76 -10.44
C ALA A 25 8.45 4.82 -10.89
N VAL A 26 7.65 4.32 -9.94
CA VAL A 26 6.51 3.42 -10.18
C VAL A 26 5.26 4.02 -9.56
N GLU A 27 4.18 4.07 -10.33
CA GLU A 27 2.89 4.61 -9.87
C GLU A 27 2.29 3.73 -8.76
N VAL A 28 1.79 4.38 -7.70
CA VAL A 28 0.99 3.77 -6.64
C VAL A 28 -0.47 3.89 -7.03
N ALA A 29 -0.93 2.99 -7.90
CA ALA A 29 -2.25 3.09 -8.56
C ALA A 29 -3.44 3.22 -7.58
N ASP A 30 -3.34 2.59 -6.40
CA ASP A 30 -4.38 2.66 -5.35
C ASP A 30 -4.50 4.04 -4.70
N GLU A 31 -3.49 4.89 -4.88
CA GLU A 31 -3.45 6.27 -4.38
C GLU A 31 -3.63 7.31 -5.49
N THR A 32 -3.78 6.88 -6.74
CA THR A 32 -4.13 7.74 -7.85
C THR A 32 -5.59 8.17 -7.73
N THR A 33 -5.86 9.47 -7.91
CA THR A 33 -7.19 10.07 -7.92
C THR A 33 -7.43 10.82 -9.24
N ALA A 34 -8.57 11.51 -9.35
CA ALA A 34 -8.84 12.36 -10.52
C ALA A 34 -7.88 13.56 -10.62
N THR A 35 -7.36 14.04 -9.48
CA THR A 35 -6.53 15.25 -9.36
C THR A 35 -5.10 14.95 -8.92
N SER A 36 -4.77 13.70 -8.57
CA SER A 36 -3.44 13.35 -8.07
C SER A 36 -2.89 12.02 -8.56
N ILE A 37 -1.57 11.95 -8.68
CA ILE A 37 -0.83 10.73 -8.98
C ILE A 37 0.35 10.61 -8.01
N THR A 38 0.47 9.47 -7.34
CA THR A 38 1.58 9.18 -6.43
C THR A 38 2.54 8.18 -7.05
N TYR A 39 3.83 8.45 -6.93
CA TYR A 39 4.91 7.61 -7.43
C TYR A 39 5.87 7.24 -6.31
N ALA A 40 6.12 5.95 -6.13
CA ALA A 40 7.27 5.48 -5.38
C ALA A 40 8.55 5.78 -6.17
N GLN A 41 9.52 6.43 -5.53
CA GLN A 41 10.78 6.81 -6.17
C GLN A 41 11.78 5.65 -6.17
N PRO A 42 12.76 5.64 -7.11
CA PRO A 42 13.75 4.55 -7.22
C PRO A 42 14.69 4.45 -6.01
N ASP A 43 14.70 5.43 -5.11
CA ASP A 43 15.44 5.37 -3.85
C ASP A 43 14.80 4.43 -2.81
N GLY A 44 13.57 3.96 -3.05
CA GLY A 44 12.78 3.12 -2.16
C GLY A 44 12.32 3.80 -0.86
N LYS A 45 12.61 5.09 -0.71
CA LYS A 45 12.47 5.85 0.53
C LYS A 45 11.60 7.08 0.40
N THR A 46 11.31 7.55 -0.81
CA THR A 46 10.46 8.73 -1.02
C THR A 46 9.30 8.45 -1.95
N PHE A 47 8.22 9.21 -1.75
CA PHE A 47 7.04 9.20 -2.60
C PHE A 47 6.82 10.59 -3.15
N LYS A 48 6.66 10.69 -4.47
CA LYS A 48 6.34 11.94 -5.16
C LYS A 48 4.87 11.92 -5.54
N THR A 49 4.10 12.86 -5.02
CA THR A 49 2.70 13.07 -5.38
C THR A 49 2.56 14.35 -6.19
N GLU A 50 2.04 14.23 -7.40
CA GLU A 50 1.67 15.37 -8.24
C GLU A 50 0.17 15.62 -8.08
N VAL A 51 -0.23 16.85 -7.76
CA VAL A 51 -1.62 17.26 -7.49
C VAL A 51 -1.97 18.47 -8.34
N THR A 52 -3.14 18.49 -8.96
CA THR A 52 -3.66 19.62 -9.76
C THR A 52 -4.92 20.24 -9.13
N THR A 53 -5.24 21.49 -9.49
CA THR A 53 -6.43 22.21 -8.97
C THR A 53 -7.75 21.77 -9.62
N GLY A 54 -7.67 20.95 -10.67
CA GLY A 54 -8.80 20.33 -11.36
C GLY A 54 -8.46 18.91 -11.82
N PRO A 55 -9.45 18.11 -12.25
CA PRO A 55 -9.24 16.74 -12.66
C PRO A 55 -8.42 16.68 -13.95
N VAL A 56 -7.45 15.76 -13.99
CA VAL A 56 -6.60 15.46 -15.16
C VAL A 56 -6.68 13.99 -15.58
N ARG A 57 -7.38 13.17 -14.80
CA ARG A 57 -7.65 11.76 -15.08
C ARG A 57 -9.07 11.39 -14.73
N ALA A 58 -9.57 10.32 -15.35
CA ALA A 58 -10.84 9.72 -15.03
C ALA A 58 -10.75 8.20 -15.03
N ARG A 59 -11.67 7.54 -14.34
CA ARG A 59 -11.80 6.08 -14.39
C ARG A 59 -12.42 5.67 -15.72
N HIS A 60 -11.75 4.76 -16.43
CA HIS A 60 -12.26 4.16 -17.65
C HIS A 60 -11.97 2.65 -17.62
N GLY A 61 -13.02 1.84 -17.59
CA GLY A 61 -12.89 0.40 -17.32
C GLY A 61 -12.33 0.15 -15.91
N GLY A 62 -11.27 -0.64 -15.82
CA GLY A 62 -10.64 -1.02 -14.54
C GLY A 62 -9.53 -0.09 -14.03
N GLY A 63 -9.27 1.06 -14.68
CA GLY A 63 -8.12 1.89 -14.33
C GLY A 63 -8.28 3.39 -14.60
N TRP A 64 -7.30 4.17 -14.16
CA TRP A 64 -7.21 5.60 -14.40
C TRP A 64 -6.57 5.90 -15.75
N VAL A 65 -7.21 6.72 -16.57
CA VAL A 65 -6.66 7.20 -17.85
C VAL A 65 -6.63 8.74 -17.87
N PRO A 66 -5.71 9.37 -18.61
CA PRO A 66 -5.73 10.82 -18.80
C PRO A 66 -7.06 11.31 -19.38
N ILE A 67 -7.50 12.48 -18.96
CA ILE A 67 -8.61 13.19 -19.60
C ILE A 67 -8.20 13.55 -21.04
N ASP A 68 -9.11 13.34 -21.98
CA ASP A 68 -8.91 13.59 -23.40
C ASP A 68 -10.19 14.22 -23.94
N THR A 69 -10.18 15.56 -24.03
CA THR A 69 -11.33 16.34 -24.47
C THR A 69 -11.48 16.36 -26.00
N THR A 70 -10.64 15.65 -26.76
CA THR A 70 -10.74 15.64 -28.23
C THR A 70 -12.08 15.04 -28.67
N LEU A 71 -12.77 15.76 -29.55
CA LEU A 71 -14.08 15.39 -30.05
C LEU A 71 -13.97 14.29 -31.10
N ALA A 72 -14.80 13.26 -30.96
CA ALA A 72 -15.00 12.20 -31.93
C ALA A 72 -16.49 12.05 -32.25
N GLU A 73 -16.81 11.80 -33.52
CA GLU A 73 -18.19 11.53 -33.92
C GLU A 73 -18.61 10.11 -33.50
N GLN A 74 -19.71 10.01 -32.75
CA GLN A 74 -20.28 8.77 -32.23
C GLN A 74 -21.81 8.83 -32.33
N GLY A 75 -22.40 7.94 -33.13
CA GLY A 75 -23.86 7.84 -33.26
C GLY A 75 -24.54 9.13 -33.75
N GLY A 76 -23.87 9.94 -34.58
CA GLY A 76 -24.39 11.20 -35.11
C GLY A 76 -24.23 12.41 -34.17
N THR A 77 -23.52 12.26 -33.06
CA THR A 77 -23.15 13.35 -32.13
C THR A 77 -21.64 13.45 -31.99
N LEU A 78 -21.12 14.61 -31.61
CA LEU A 78 -19.71 14.80 -31.32
C LEU A 78 -19.49 14.67 -29.81
N ARG A 79 -18.60 13.78 -29.39
CA ARG A 79 -18.34 13.51 -27.96
C ARG A 79 -16.86 13.61 -27.63
N PRO A 80 -16.48 14.20 -26.48
CA PRO A 80 -15.12 14.08 -25.96
C PRO A 80 -14.79 12.61 -25.68
N LYS A 81 -13.53 12.19 -25.85
CA LYS A 81 -13.14 10.79 -25.62
C LYS A 81 -13.17 10.40 -24.15
N ILE A 82 -12.63 11.24 -23.27
CA ILE A 82 -12.56 11.03 -21.82
C ILE A 82 -12.80 12.36 -21.11
N LEU A 83 -13.82 12.43 -20.26
CA LEU A 83 -14.12 13.56 -19.37
C LEU A 83 -13.90 13.17 -17.91
N ALA A 84 -13.92 14.16 -17.02
CA ALA A 84 -13.97 13.95 -15.58
C ALA A 84 -15.17 13.09 -15.19
N GLU A 85 -15.00 12.30 -14.13
CA GLU A 85 -16.04 11.41 -13.63
C GLU A 85 -17.32 12.19 -13.26
N GLY A 86 -18.46 11.68 -13.70
CA GLY A 86 -19.75 12.33 -13.49
C GLY A 86 -20.12 13.39 -14.55
N ALA A 87 -19.22 13.78 -15.45
CA ALA A 87 -19.54 14.64 -16.59
C ALA A 87 -19.77 13.83 -17.87
N LEU A 88 -20.88 14.11 -18.55
CA LEU A 88 -21.13 13.66 -19.93
C LEU A 88 -21.50 14.88 -20.77
N VAL A 89 -20.83 15.05 -21.92
CA VAL A 89 -21.07 16.18 -22.82
C VAL A 89 -21.17 15.67 -24.25
N GLU A 90 -22.18 16.15 -24.96
CA GLU A 90 -22.44 15.84 -26.37
C GLU A 90 -22.67 17.13 -27.13
N PHE A 91 -21.99 17.31 -28.27
CA PHE A 91 -22.23 18.42 -29.19
C PHE A 91 -22.97 17.93 -30.44
N SER A 92 -23.80 18.81 -31.00
CA SER A 92 -24.54 18.53 -32.23
C SER A 92 -23.64 18.35 -33.44
N ALA A 93 -24.07 17.53 -34.41
CA ALA A 93 -23.48 17.47 -35.75
C ALA A 93 -24.11 18.49 -36.73
N GLY A 94 -24.98 19.37 -36.23
CA GLY A 94 -25.79 20.33 -37.00
C GLY A 94 -27.28 19.95 -37.00
N GLY A 95 -28.11 20.79 -37.63
CA GLY A 95 -29.57 20.60 -37.69
C GLY A 95 -30.30 21.29 -36.54
N MET A 96 -31.47 20.77 -36.17
CA MET A 96 -32.33 21.41 -35.16
C MET A 96 -32.03 20.98 -33.73
N ASP A 97 -31.32 19.88 -33.51
CA ASP A 97 -31.04 19.31 -32.20
C ASP A 97 -30.27 20.27 -31.27
N PRO A 98 -30.34 20.09 -29.93
CA PRO A 98 -29.57 20.91 -29.01
C PRO A 98 -28.09 20.92 -29.38
N PHE A 99 -27.47 22.09 -29.38
CA PHE A 99 -26.08 22.23 -29.79
C PHE A 99 -25.11 21.64 -28.79
N VAL A 100 -25.54 21.57 -27.52
CA VAL A 100 -24.88 20.86 -26.45
C VAL A 100 -25.91 20.22 -25.52
N LYS A 101 -25.64 18.98 -25.12
CA LYS A 101 -26.29 18.29 -24.01
C LYS A 101 -25.21 17.97 -22.97
N MET A 102 -25.48 18.31 -21.72
CA MET A 102 -24.65 17.93 -20.58
C MET A 102 -25.48 17.06 -19.63
N SER A 103 -24.90 15.98 -19.13
CA SER A 103 -25.50 15.17 -18.07
C SER A 103 -24.54 15.07 -16.90
N ALA A 104 -25.09 15.24 -15.70
CA ALA A 104 -24.36 15.17 -14.43
C ALA A 104 -25.28 14.65 -13.33
N ASP A 105 -24.77 13.78 -12.46
CA ASP A 105 -25.56 13.17 -11.37
C ASP A 105 -26.87 12.50 -11.87
N GLY A 106 -26.83 11.86 -13.04
CA GLY A 106 -27.98 11.21 -13.68
C GLY A 106 -29.07 12.15 -14.21
N LYS A 107 -28.86 13.48 -14.13
CA LYS A 107 -29.77 14.51 -14.64
C LYS A 107 -29.18 15.12 -15.91
N SER A 108 -30.02 15.69 -16.77
CA SER A 108 -29.58 16.29 -18.03
C SER A 108 -30.07 17.71 -18.21
N TYR A 109 -29.27 18.45 -18.96
CA TYR A 109 -29.57 19.80 -19.40
C TYR A 109 -29.06 19.98 -20.83
N ALA A 110 -29.81 20.69 -21.66
CA ALA A 110 -29.44 20.94 -23.05
C ALA A 110 -29.66 22.40 -23.44
N LEU A 111 -28.74 22.92 -24.26
CA LEU A 111 -28.87 24.23 -24.88
C LEU A 111 -29.19 24.07 -26.36
N ARG A 112 -30.22 24.76 -26.81
CA ARG A 112 -30.69 24.74 -28.19
C ARG A 112 -30.48 26.08 -28.87
N TRP A 113 -29.98 26.03 -30.10
CA TRP A 113 -29.89 27.21 -30.95
C TRP A 113 -31.26 27.50 -31.60
N PRO A 114 -31.68 28.77 -31.75
CA PRO A 114 -33.03 29.11 -32.20
C PRO A 114 -33.31 28.76 -33.67
N THR A 115 -32.27 28.56 -34.47
CA THR A 115 -32.35 28.19 -35.90
C THR A 115 -31.56 26.90 -36.17
N PRO A 116 -31.81 26.19 -37.29
CA PRO A 116 -31.00 25.04 -37.66
C PRO A 116 -29.52 25.41 -37.72
N LEU A 117 -28.68 24.62 -37.05
CA LEU A 117 -27.23 24.78 -37.08
C LEU A 117 -26.63 24.19 -38.36
N PRO A 118 -25.60 24.81 -38.94
CA PRO A 118 -24.81 24.19 -39.99
C PRO A 118 -24.03 22.99 -39.45
N LYS A 119 -23.44 22.19 -40.35
CA LYS A 119 -22.47 21.17 -39.93
C LYS A 119 -21.22 21.86 -39.34
N PRO A 120 -20.77 21.51 -38.13
CA PRO A 120 -19.62 22.16 -37.51
C PRO A 120 -18.30 21.72 -38.15
N THR A 121 -17.30 22.60 -38.08
CA THR A 121 -15.90 22.23 -38.25
C THR A 121 -15.33 21.83 -36.89
N VAL A 122 -14.68 20.68 -36.80
CA VAL A 122 -14.15 20.14 -35.54
C VAL A 122 -12.62 20.22 -35.52
N LYS A 123 -12.05 20.80 -34.47
CA LYS A 123 -10.60 20.85 -34.22
C LYS A 123 -10.32 20.59 -32.73
N GLY A 124 -9.72 19.44 -32.42
CA GLY A 124 -9.43 19.07 -31.03
C GLY A 124 -10.71 18.97 -30.20
N SER A 125 -10.83 19.75 -29.15
CA SER A 125 -12.02 19.84 -28.28
C SER A 125 -13.08 20.83 -28.78
N VAL A 126 -12.86 21.50 -29.93
CA VAL A 126 -13.67 22.63 -30.40
C VAL A 126 -14.54 22.25 -31.59
N ALA A 127 -15.83 22.58 -31.52
CA ALA A 127 -16.79 22.53 -32.63
C ALA A 127 -17.23 23.95 -33.01
N THR A 128 -16.95 24.37 -34.25
CA THR A 128 -17.30 25.69 -34.78
C THR A 128 -18.45 25.59 -35.79
N TYR A 129 -19.56 26.25 -35.48
CA TYR A 129 -20.73 26.39 -36.34
C TYR A 129 -20.71 27.76 -37.02
N THR A 130 -20.18 27.78 -38.25
CA THR A 130 -19.93 29.02 -39.00
C THR A 130 -21.23 29.76 -39.33
N ASP A 131 -21.26 31.07 -39.08
CA ASP A 131 -22.42 31.94 -39.37
C ASP A 131 -23.73 31.55 -38.65
N ALA A 132 -23.65 30.72 -37.59
CA ALA A 132 -24.82 30.26 -36.84
C ALA A 132 -25.61 31.42 -36.18
N ALA A 133 -24.93 32.49 -35.77
CA ALA A 133 -25.56 33.69 -35.20
C ALA A 133 -25.81 34.79 -36.26
N GLY A 134 -25.70 34.45 -37.55
CA GLY A 134 -25.77 35.37 -38.68
C GLY A 134 -24.44 35.54 -39.40
N VAL A 135 -24.46 36.20 -40.57
CA VAL A 135 -23.27 36.36 -41.42
C VAL A 135 -22.15 37.10 -40.68
N GLY A 136 -21.02 36.42 -40.52
CA GLY A 136 -19.85 36.89 -39.78
C GLY A 136 -19.86 36.57 -38.28
N ALA A 137 -20.81 35.77 -37.78
CA ALA A 137 -20.94 35.44 -36.36
C ALA A 137 -21.07 33.92 -36.13
N ASP A 138 -20.04 33.31 -35.56
CA ASP A 138 -19.98 31.87 -35.32
C ASP A 138 -20.47 31.51 -33.93
N LEU A 139 -21.10 30.34 -33.80
CA LEU A 139 -21.21 29.66 -32.51
C LEU A 139 -20.00 28.71 -32.38
N VAL A 140 -19.23 28.84 -31.32
CA VAL A 140 -18.08 27.98 -31.01
C VAL A 140 -18.36 27.28 -29.70
N VAL A 141 -18.19 25.96 -29.67
CA VAL A 141 -18.44 25.13 -28.48
C VAL A 141 -17.19 24.31 -28.20
N THR A 142 -16.64 24.45 -27.00
CA THR A 142 -15.40 23.80 -26.57
C THR A 142 -15.70 22.83 -25.44
N ALA A 143 -15.25 21.59 -25.57
CA ALA A 143 -15.30 20.61 -24.49
C ALA A 143 -14.21 20.89 -23.45
N LEU A 144 -14.61 20.91 -22.19
CA LEU A 144 -13.74 21.09 -21.02
C LEU A 144 -13.71 19.80 -20.20
N PRO A 145 -12.69 19.56 -19.36
CA PRO A 145 -12.59 18.35 -18.55
C PRO A 145 -13.87 17.99 -17.79
N SER A 146 -14.57 19.00 -17.27
CA SER A 146 -15.74 18.85 -16.40
C SER A 146 -17.01 19.48 -16.97
N GLY A 147 -17.05 19.80 -18.27
CA GLY A 147 -18.19 20.48 -18.88
C GLY A 147 -17.90 21.04 -20.27
N PHE A 148 -18.40 22.24 -20.54
CA PHE A 148 -18.20 22.89 -21.82
C PHE A 148 -18.17 24.42 -21.70
N ARG A 149 -17.59 25.07 -22.71
CA ARG A 149 -17.69 26.50 -22.95
C ARG A 149 -18.38 26.74 -24.28
N HIS A 150 -19.24 27.75 -24.35
CA HIS A 150 -19.79 28.21 -25.62
C HIS A 150 -19.52 29.70 -25.81
N GLU A 151 -19.23 30.08 -27.04
CA GLU A 151 -18.91 31.44 -27.41
C GLU A 151 -19.67 31.81 -28.69
N VAL A 152 -20.12 33.05 -28.78
CA VAL A 152 -20.47 33.66 -30.06
C VAL A 152 -19.30 34.54 -30.50
N VAL A 153 -18.63 34.15 -31.59
CA VAL A 153 -17.47 34.86 -32.13
C VAL A 153 -17.93 35.75 -33.28
N LEU A 154 -17.99 37.05 -33.02
CA LEU A 154 -18.26 38.08 -34.01
C LEU A 154 -16.97 38.40 -34.76
N ARG A 155 -16.86 37.99 -36.02
CA ARG A 155 -15.71 38.32 -36.88
C ARG A 155 -15.66 39.79 -37.30
N GLN A 156 -16.81 40.45 -37.27
CA GLN A 156 -16.99 41.83 -37.70
C GLN A 156 -18.01 42.53 -36.83
N ARG A 157 -17.97 43.86 -36.85
CA ARG A 157 -18.90 44.70 -36.10
C ARG A 157 -20.35 44.43 -36.51
N PRO A 158 -21.27 44.15 -35.56
CA PRO A 158 -22.66 43.92 -35.91
C PRO A 158 -23.33 45.24 -36.32
N SER A 159 -24.19 45.18 -37.33
CA SER A 159 -24.94 46.34 -37.85
C SER A 159 -26.19 46.68 -37.03
N LYS A 160 -26.58 45.79 -36.11
CA LYS A 160 -27.71 45.92 -35.19
C LYS A 160 -27.30 45.46 -33.79
N PRO A 161 -28.02 45.89 -32.74
CA PRO A 161 -27.82 45.32 -31.42
C PRO A 161 -27.93 43.79 -31.43
N LEU A 162 -26.99 43.12 -30.78
CA LEU A 162 -26.96 41.67 -30.68
C LEU A 162 -27.75 41.22 -29.46
N GLU A 163 -28.73 40.34 -29.67
CA GLU A 163 -29.47 39.65 -28.62
C GLU A 163 -29.42 38.16 -28.93
N LEU A 164 -28.76 37.39 -28.06
CA LEU A 164 -28.64 35.95 -28.20
C LEU A 164 -29.73 35.28 -27.36
N ARG A 165 -30.59 34.52 -28.01
CA ARG A 165 -31.65 33.73 -27.34
C ARG A 165 -31.34 32.26 -27.49
N ILE A 166 -30.98 31.62 -26.38
CA ILE A 166 -30.58 30.22 -26.35
C ILE A 166 -31.68 29.44 -25.65
N GLY A 167 -32.29 28.50 -26.35
CA GLY A 167 -33.32 27.64 -25.77
C GLY A 167 -32.72 26.71 -24.71
N VAL A 168 -33.47 26.48 -23.64
CA VAL A 168 -33.05 25.68 -22.51
C VAL A 168 -34.00 24.49 -22.38
N GLU A 169 -33.43 23.30 -22.30
CA GLU A 169 -34.14 22.06 -22.04
C GLU A 169 -33.66 21.46 -20.72
N ASP A 170 -34.55 21.51 -19.73
CA ASP A 170 -34.35 21.05 -18.38
C ASP A 170 -34.97 19.66 -18.16
N GLU A 171 -34.14 18.63 -18.18
CA GLU A 171 -34.53 17.26 -17.82
C GLU A 171 -34.03 16.96 -16.40
N GLY A 172 -34.66 17.60 -15.40
CA GLY A 172 -34.35 17.44 -13.98
C GLY A 172 -33.30 18.40 -13.40
N LEU A 173 -32.88 19.41 -14.20
CA LEU A 173 -32.01 20.51 -13.77
C LEU A 173 -32.64 21.87 -14.07
N ALA A 174 -33.01 22.63 -13.04
CA ALA A 174 -33.52 23.98 -13.20
C ALA A 174 -32.36 24.97 -13.43
N LEU A 175 -32.39 25.68 -14.55
CA LEU A 175 -31.51 26.82 -14.79
C LEU A 175 -32.05 28.05 -14.08
N THR A 176 -31.24 28.63 -13.22
CA THR A 176 -31.57 29.87 -12.50
C THR A 176 -30.43 30.86 -12.62
N GLU A 177 -30.74 32.15 -12.63
CA GLU A 177 -29.72 33.18 -12.51
C GLU A 177 -29.36 33.40 -11.02
N GLY A 178 -28.07 33.39 -10.72
CA GLY A 178 -27.51 33.77 -9.42
C GLY A 178 -27.57 35.29 -9.21
N LYS A 179 -27.27 35.75 -7.99
CA LYS A 179 -27.25 37.20 -7.68
C LYS A 179 -26.16 37.97 -8.43
N ASP A 180 -25.19 37.24 -8.99
CA ASP A 180 -24.00 37.69 -9.71
C ASP A 180 -24.13 37.60 -11.23
N GLY A 181 -25.32 37.24 -11.75
CA GLY A 181 -25.53 36.98 -13.18
C GLY A 181 -24.92 35.67 -13.66
N ARG A 182 -24.42 34.81 -12.75
CA ARG A 182 -23.98 33.46 -13.11
C ARG A 182 -25.19 32.55 -13.32
N LEU A 183 -25.02 31.60 -14.22
CA LEU A 183 -26.03 30.59 -14.47
C LEU A 183 -25.85 29.44 -13.49
N LEU A 184 -26.89 29.05 -12.76
CA LEU A 184 -26.84 27.97 -11.78
C LEU A 184 -27.79 26.86 -12.22
N LEU A 185 -27.26 25.65 -12.39
CA LEU A 185 -28.05 24.46 -12.65
C LEU A 185 -28.25 23.72 -11.34
N LYS A 186 -29.49 23.69 -10.86
CA LYS A 186 -29.86 23.04 -9.59
C LYS A 186 -30.77 21.86 -9.83
N GLY A 187 -30.57 20.80 -9.05
CA GLY A 187 -31.53 19.70 -8.99
C GLY A 187 -32.85 20.13 -8.33
N GLU A 188 -33.88 19.29 -8.42
CA GLU A 188 -35.16 19.50 -7.72
C GLU A 188 -34.99 19.66 -6.19
N ASP A 189 -33.95 19.06 -5.63
CA ASP A 189 -33.53 19.19 -4.22
C ASP A 189 -32.84 20.53 -3.90
N LYS A 190 -32.75 21.43 -4.89
CA LYS A 190 -32.12 22.75 -4.85
C LYS A 190 -30.60 22.73 -4.66
N LYS A 191 -29.95 21.57 -4.74
CA LYS A 191 -28.48 21.50 -4.72
C LYS A 191 -27.91 21.93 -6.06
N LEU A 192 -26.81 22.68 -6.03
CA LEU A 192 -26.04 23.04 -7.21
C LEU A 192 -25.42 21.78 -7.82
N VAL A 193 -25.64 21.55 -9.11
CA VAL A 193 -25.08 20.41 -9.86
C VAL A 193 -24.02 20.89 -10.83
N ALA A 194 -24.25 22.02 -11.51
CA ALA A 194 -23.28 22.67 -12.37
C ALA A 194 -23.41 24.19 -12.25
N ALA A 195 -22.32 24.90 -12.47
CA ALA A 195 -22.28 26.36 -12.49
C ALA A 195 -21.82 26.83 -13.87
N GLY A 196 -22.58 27.78 -14.41
CA GLY A 196 -22.18 28.53 -15.57
C GLY A 196 -21.59 29.89 -15.19
N THR A 197 -20.78 30.43 -16.08
CA THR A 197 -20.28 31.79 -15.93
C THR A 197 -21.37 32.78 -16.20
N ARG A 198 -21.15 33.99 -15.70
CA ARG A 198 -21.76 35.15 -16.31
C ARG A 198 -21.20 35.32 -17.73
N PRO A 199 -22.03 35.65 -18.72
CA PRO A 199 -21.53 35.97 -20.04
C PRO A 199 -20.63 37.22 -20.00
N ILE A 200 -19.48 37.16 -20.67
CA ILE A 200 -18.57 38.30 -20.81
C ILE A 200 -18.32 38.60 -22.29
N VAL A 201 -17.99 39.85 -22.60
CA VAL A 201 -17.58 40.28 -23.94
C VAL A 201 -16.07 40.55 -23.92
N SER A 202 -15.34 40.04 -24.89
CA SER A 202 -13.90 40.25 -25.02
C SER A 202 -13.51 40.57 -26.46
N ASP A 203 -12.62 41.54 -26.65
CA ASP A 203 -12.18 41.95 -27.98
C ASP A 203 -11.00 41.11 -28.53
N GLY A 204 -10.68 41.29 -29.81
CA GLY A 204 -9.63 40.55 -30.50
C GLY A 204 -8.25 41.22 -30.45
N GLY A 205 -8.08 42.27 -29.65
CA GLY A 205 -6.95 43.20 -29.74
C GLY A 205 -5.60 42.64 -29.30
N ALA A 206 -5.62 41.67 -28.39
CA ALA A 206 -4.42 41.16 -27.74
C ALA A 206 -4.26 39.65 -27.96
N LYS A 207 -4.24 39.21 -29.23
CA LYS A 207 -4.12 37.79 -29.63
C LYS A 207 -2.95 37.06 -28.96
N ASP A 208 -1.83 37.75 -28.76
CA ASP A 208 -0.62 37.16 -28.18
C ASP A 208 -0.46 37.51 -26.69
N ARG A 209 -1.31 38.39 -26.15
CA ARG A 209 -1.36 38.78 -24.73
C ARG A 209 -2.79 38.65 -24.16
N PRO A 210 -3.25 37.42 -23.87
CA PRO A 210 -4.64 37.16 -23.49
C PRO A 210 -5.17 38.01 -22.32
N ALA A 211 -4.31 38.35 -21.35
CA ALA A 211 -4.69 39.20 -20.22
C ALA A 211 -4.80 40.70 -20.55
N SER A 212 -4.38 41.13 -21.73
CA SER A 212 -4.50 42.50 -22.24
C SER A 212 -5.70 42.70 -23.15
N VAL A 213 -6.53 41.67 -23.29
CA VAL A 213 -7.80 41.76 -24.00
C VAL A 213 -8.73 42.75 -23.28
N LYS A 214 -9.39 43.60 -24.06
CA LYS A 214 -10.38 44.53 -23.52
C LYS A 214 -11.65 43.73 -23.22
N HIS A 215 -12.19 43.88 -22.01
CA HIS A 215 -13.43 43.24 -21.61
C HIS A 215 -14.59 44.24 -21.52
N GLY A 216 -15.80 43.76 -21.79
CA GLY A 216 -17.05 44.48 -21.64
C GLY A 216 -18.09 43.59 -20.98
N GLU A 217 -19.16 44.21 -20.48
CA GLU A 217 -20.25 43.48 -19.83
C GLU A 217 -21.17 42.81 -20.86
N ALA A 218 -21.75 41.67 -20.48
CA ALA A 218 -22.97 41.18 -21.07
C ALA A 218 -23.98 40.89 -19.95
N SER A 219 -25.24 41.27 -20.17
CA SER A 219 -26.33 40.90 -19.27
C SER A 219 -26.91 39.55 -19.69
N SER A 220 -27.22 38.70 -18.71
CA SER A 220 -28.02 37.48 -18.86
C SER A 220 -29.42 37.68 -18.28
N ASP A 221 -30.37 36.89 -18.73
CA ASP A 221 -31.68 36.71 -18.10
C ASP A 221 -32.21 35.32 -18.46
N VAL A 222 -32.94 34.67 -17.55
CA VAL A 222 -33.63 33.41 -17.81
C VAL A 222 -35.12 33.68 -17.89
N VAL A 223 -35.67 33.66 -19.11
CA VAL A 223 -37.07 33.99 -19.37
C VAL A 223 -37.84 32.74 -19.79
N THR A 224 -39.11 32.65 -19.40
CA THR A 224 -40.01 31.60 -19.89
C THR A 224 -40.86 32.13 -21.04
N LYS A 225 -40.82 31.47 -22.19
CA LYS A 225 -41.62 31.79 -23.37
C LYS A 225 -42.27 30.52 -23.92
N ASP A 226 -43.59 30.56 -24.12
CA ASP A 226 -44.36 29.43 -24.66
C ASP A 226 -44.13 28.10 -23.91
N GLY A 227 -43.95 28.17 -22.59
CA GLY A 227 -43.69 27.01 -21.72
C GLY A 227 -42.26 26.45 -21.79
N ARG A 228 -41.34 27.12 -22.48
CA ARG A 228 -39.91 26.76 -22.56
C ARG A 228 -39.04 27.88 -21.97
N SER A 229 -37.96 27.50 -21.32
CA SER A 229 -36.98 28.44 -20.79
C SER A 229 -36.03 28.89 -21.91
N GLU A 230 -35.68 30.18 -21.93
CA GLU A 230 -34.67 30.77 -22.82
C GLU A 230 -33.65 31.53 -21.96
N LEU A 231 -32.36 31.29 -22.22
CA LEU A 231 -31.27 32.15 -21.77
C LEU A 231 -31.11 33.30 -22.77
N VAL A 232 -31.29 34.53 -22.31
CA VAL A 232 -31.13 35.74 -23.11
C VAL A 232 -29.83 36.42 -22.74
N VAL A 233 -28.88 36.49 -23.67
CA VAL A 233 -27.59 37.18 -23.46
C VAL A 233 -27.53 38.43 -24.34
N LYS A 234 -27.23 39.58 -23.73
CA LYS A 234 -27.09 40.87 -24.42
C LYS A 234 -25.71 41.46 -24.13
N PRO A 235 -24.77 41.35 -25.08
CA PRO A 235 -23.49 42.05 -25.03
C PRO A 235 -23.69 43.56 -24.95
N ASP A 236 -22.81 44.26 -24.22
CA ASP A 236 -22.82 45.71 -24.18
C ASP A 236 -22.63 46.31 -25.58
N GLN A 237 -23.67 47.03 -26.04
CA GLN A 237 -23.67 47.66 -27.35
C GLN A 237 -22.63 48.79 -27.45
N ALA A 238 -22.36 49.49 -26.35
CA ALA A 238 -21.33 50.53 -26.33
C ALA A 238 -19.95 49.91 -26.56
N PHE A 239 -19.64 48.80 -25.90
CA PHE A 239 -18.43 48.02 -26.17
C PHE A 239 -18.35 47.57 -27.63
N LEU A 240 -19.40 46.98 -28.20
CA LEU A 240 -19.40 46.48 -29.59
C LEU A 240 -19.23 47.60 -30.64
N THR A 241 -19.71 48.81 -30.34
CA THR A 241 -19.70 49.96 -31.25
C THR A 241 -18.61 50.99 -30.96
N ASP A 242 -17.81 50.79 -29.91
CA ASP A 242 -16.64 51.62 -29.63
C ASP A 242 -15.60 51.50 -30.75
N ALA A 243 -15.10 52.62 -31.27
CA ALA A 243 -14.15 52.62 -32.39
C ALA A 243 -12.81 51.92 -32.08
N GLY A 244 -12.45 51.82 -30.80
CA GLY A 244 -11.26 51.13 -30.32
C GLY A 244 -11.43 49.62 -30.12
N THR A 245 -12.66 49.07 -30.22
CA THR A 245 -12.90 47.62 -30.10
C THR A 245 -12.40 46.88 -31.33
N ILE A 246 -11.48 45.94 -31.11
CA ILE A 246 -10.85 45.14 -32.16
C ILE A 246 -11.62 43.84 -32.35
N TYR A 247 -11.88 43.45 -33.60
CA TYR A 247 -12.57 42.20 -33.93
C TYR A 247 -11.55 41.10 -34.35
N PRO A 248 -11.81 39.81 -34.08
CA PRO A 248 -13.08 39.24 -33.63
C PRO A 248 -13.38 39.52 -32.14
N VAL A 249 -14.64 39.83 -31.85
CA VAL A 249 -15.17 39.95 -30.48
C VAL A 249 -15.82 38.62 -30.08
N ARG A 250 -15.60 38.18 -28.85
CA ARG A 250 -16.16 36.94 -28.30
C ARG A 250 -17.18 37.29 -27.22
N VAL A 251 -18.35 36.68 -27.30
CA VAL A 251 -19.35 36.69 -26.23
C VAL A 251 -19.34 35.29 -25.64
N ALA A 252 -18.68 35.10 -24.51
CA ALA A 252 -18.37 33.80 -23.95
C ALA A 252 -19.20 33.51 -22.70
N ALA A 253 -19.72 32.29 -22.61
CA ALA A 253 -20.26 31.73 -21.38
C ALA A 253 -19.83 30.25 -21.24
N ALA A 254 -19.39 29.84 -20.07
CA ALA A 254 -19.09 28.44 -19.78
C ALA A 254 -20.14 27.82 -18.86
N VAL A 255 -20.26 26.50 -18.89
CA VAL A 255 -21.03 25.68 -17.93
C VAL A 255 -20.17 24.48 -17.57
N THR A 256 -19.69 24.44 -16.34
CA THR A 256 -18.80 23.39 -15.83
C THR A 256 -19.31 22.85 -14.49
N LEU A 257 -18.90 21.63 -14.15
CA LEU A 257 -19.04 21.16 -12.78
C LEU A 257 -18.10 21.97 -11.87
N PRO A 258 -18.50 22.30 -10.62
CA PRO A 258 -17.68 23.04 -9.67
C PRO A 258 -16.60 22.14 -9.04
N VAL A 259 -15.72 21.59 -9.88
CA VAL A 259 -14.65 20.64 -9.50
C VAL A 259 -13.26 21.24 -9.63
N ASN A 260 -13.16 22.48 -10.11
CA ASN A 260 -11.92 23.24 -10.20
C ASN A 260 -11.82 24.21 -9.04
N ALA A 261 -10.62 24.38 -8.50
CA ALA A 261 -10.37 25.22 -7.36
C ALA A 261 -9.17 26.15 -7.56
N ASP A 262 -9.18 26.86 -8.69
CA ASP A 262 -8.29 27.97 -8.99
C ASP A 262 -9.06 29.19 -9.49
N VAL A 263 -8.98 30.30 -8.75
CA VAL A 263 -9.79 31.50 -8.99
C VAL A 263 -8.95 32.76 -8.86
N GLU A 264 -9.03 33.64 -9.86
CA GLU A 264 -8.52 35.00 -9.77
C GLU A 264 -9.54 35.92 -9.11
N VAL A 265 -9.07 36.76 -8.19
CA VAL A 265 -9.83 37.87 -7.63
C VAL A 265 -9.04 39.15 -7.80
N THR A 266 -9.69 40.16 -8.37
CA THR A 266 -9.16 41.51 -8.51
C THR A 266 -9.83 42.50 -7.54
N SER A 267 -9.18 43.64 -7.29
CA SER A 267 -9.65 44.68 -6.37
C SER A 267 -10.96 45.37 -6.77
N ASP A 268 -11.42 45.15 -8.00
CA ASP A 268 -12.73 45.60 -8.50
C ASP A 268 -13.84 44.54 -8.36
N ASN A 269 -13.51 43.28 -8.06
CA ASN A 269 -14.52 42.26 -7.81
C ASN A 269 -15.26 42.52 -6.50
N ASP A 270 -16.58 42.53 -6.56
CA ASP A 270 -17.48 42.71 -5.42
C ASP A 270 -18.51 41.57 -5.34
N ALA A 271 -19.53 41.73 -4.49
CA ALA A 271 -20.52 40.69 -4.27
C ALA A 271 -21.44 40.44 -5.47
N ASP A 272 -21.58 41.41 -6.37
CA ASP A 272 -22.36 41.30 -7.60
C ASP A 272 -21.50 40.82 -8.78
N PHE A 273 -20.17 40.95 -8.65
CA PHE A 273 -19.17 40.56 -9.65
C PHE A 273 -17.99 39.79 -9.03
N PRO A 274 -18.20 38.55 -8.53
CA PRO A 274 -17.12 37.71 -8.02
C PRO A 274 -16.15 37.28 -9.13
N GLY A 275 -15.00 36.73 -8.71
CA GLY A 275 -14.01 36.13 -9.60
C GLY A 275 -14.58 34.95 -10.38
N ASP A 276 -14.15 34.79 -11.63
CA ASP A 276 -14.62 33.71 -12.52
C ASP A 276 -13.75 32.45 -12.33
N PRO A 277 -14.28 31.37 -11.73
CA PRO A 277 -13.53 30.12 -11.53
C PRO A 277 -13.33 29.32 -12.81
N THR A 278 -13.93 29.72 -13.92
CA THR A 278 -13.84 29.00 -15.20
C THR A 278 -12.93 29.70 -16.22
N ALA A 279 -12.37 30.86 -15.85
CA ALA A 279 -11.50 31.62 -16.72
C ALA A 279 -10.29 30.76 -17.14
N ALA A 280 -9.94 30.74 -18.42
CA ALA A 280 -8.81 29.98 -18.94
C ALA A 280 -7.44 30.54 -18.47
N TYR A 281 -7.44 31.74 -17.91
CA TYR A 281 -6.26 32.47 -17.46
C TYR A 281 -6.52 33.12 -16.12
N THR A 282 -5.47 33.21 -15.29
CA THR A 282 -5.51 33.91 -14.01
C THR A 282 -4.31 34.84 -13.87
N MET A 283 -4.46 35.95 -13.15
CA MET A 283 -3.41 36.93 -12.91
C MET A 283 -3.10 37.08 -11.42
N ALA A 284 -1.82 37.17 -11.09
CA ALA A 284 -1.36 37.61 -9.78
C ALA A 284 -0.51 38.88 -9.93
N GLY A 285 -0.73 39.85 -9.04
CA GLY A 285 0.14 41.01 -8.92
C GLY A 285 -0.58 42.35 -8.87
N THR A 286 0.09 43.40 -9.33
CA THR A 286 -0.49 44.75 -9.40
C THR A 286 -0.26 45.33 -10.79
N ARG A 287 -1.35 45.67 -11.47
CA ARG A 287 -1.35 46.15 -12.85
C ARG A 287 -1.37 47.69 -12.92
N THR A 288 -1.23 48.24 -14.12
CA THR A 288 -1.46 49.67 -14.42
C THR A 288 -2.76 50.15 -13.78
N GLY A 289 -2.75 51.36 -13.19
CA GLY A 289 -3.89 51.89 -12.46
C GLY A 289 -3.98 51.44 -11.00
N GLY A 290 -3.10 50.53 -10.55
CA GLY A 290 -3.03 50.09 -9.16
C GLY A 290 -4.02 48.96 -8.81
N PHE A 291 -4.69 48.38 -9.81
CA PHE A 291 -5.53 47.20 -9.63
C PHE A 291 -4.71 46.02 -9.12
N LYS A 292 -5.22 45.37 -8.07
CA LYS A 292 -4.55 44.24 -7.41
C LYS A 292 -5.23 42.96 -7.82
N HIS A 293 -4.45 41.96 -8.20
CA HIS A 293 -4.91 40.64 -8.64
C HIS A 293 -4.31 39.58 -7.72
N ARG A 294 -5.15 38.62 -7.30
CA ARG A 294 -4.77 37.49 -6.45
C ARG A 294 -5.31 36.20 -7.03
N VAL A 295 -4.45 35.20 -7.21
CA VAL A 295 -4.87 33.85 -7.60
C VAL A 295 -4.97 33.00 -6.34
N HIS A 296 -6.14 32.40 -6.10
CA HIS A 296 -6.40 31.49 -5.00
C HIS A 296 -6.43 30.06 -5.56
N LEU A 297 -5.66 29.17 -4.96
CA LEU A 297 -5.49 27.79 -5.42
C LEU A 297 -5.80 26.83 -4.27
N LYS A 298 -6.60 25.79 -4.52
CA LYS A 298 -6.80 24.69 -3.57
C LYS A 298 -6.41 23.38 -4.25
N PHE A 299 -5.57 22.62 -3.55
CA PHE A 299 -5.19 21.27 -3.94
C PHE A 299 -5.86 20.28 -2.99
N ASP A 300 -6.34 19.15 -3.51
CA ASP A 300 -6.74 18.04 -2.65
C ASP A 300 -5.50 17.19 -2.38
N THR A 301 -5.04 17.18 -1.13
CA THR A 301 -3.80 16.52 -0.70
C THR A 301 -4.11 15.28 0.16
N PRO A 302 -4.81 14.26 -0.40
CA PRO A 302 -5.20 13.10 0.37
C PRO A 302 -3.96 12.38 0.89
N ASN A 303 -4.01 11.95 2.16
CA ASN A 303 -2.93 11.22 2.85
C ASN A 303 -1.66 12.04 3.16
N LEU A 304 -1.71 13.37 3.10
CA LEU A 304 -0.59 14.22 3.52
C LEU A 304 -0.41 14.27 5.05
N THR A 305 -1.51 14.34 5.81
CA THR A 305 -1.48 14.39 7.28
C THR A 305 -0.73 13.21 7.89
N GLY A 306 0.21 13.51 8.81
CA GLY A 306 1.08 12.53 9.46
C GLY A 306 2.34 12.17 8.67
N SER A 307 2.49 12.66 7.43
CA SER A 307 3.69 12.45 6.62
C SER A 307 4.81 13.43 6.99
N THR A 308 6.04 13.12 6.60
CA THR A 308 7.15 14.09 6.59
C THR A 308 7.36 14.55 5.15
N VAL A 309 7.20 15.85 4.90
CA VAL A 309 7.39 16.48 3.60
C VAL A 309 8.85 16.90 3.47
N THR A 310 9.58 16.27 2.57
CA THR A 310 10.99 16.58 2.33
C THR A 310 11.18 17.64 1.25
N ASP A 311 10.23 17.76 0.33
CA ASP A 311 10.20 18.80 -0.70
C ASP A 311 8.75 19.07 -1.11
N ALA A 312 8.38 20.33 -1.34
CA ALA A 312 7.14 20.68 -2.00
C ALA A 312 7.32 21.88 -2.92
N LYS A 313 6.72 21.79 -4.10
CA LYS A 313 6.85 22.78 -5.16
C LYS A 313 5.51 23.09 -5.79
N LEU A 314 5.11 24.36 -5.78
CA LEU A 314 4.05 24.85 -6.64
C LEU A 314 4.65 25.22 -7.99
N THR A 315 4.08 24.70 -9.07
CA THR A 315 4.42 25.04 -10.45
C THR A 315 3.21 25.66 -11.13
N MET A 316 3.40 26.85 -11.70
CA MET A 316 2.42 27.53 -12.55
C MET A 316 3.04 27.72 -13.93
N ASN A 317 2.27 27.50 -15.01
CA ASN A 317 2.70 27.87 -16.35
C ASN A 317 2.38 29.35 -16.59
N THR A 318 3.42 30.16 -16.82
CA THR A 318 3.33 31.61 -17.01
C THR A 318 3.36 31.96 -18.49
N ILE A 319 2.43 32.81 -18.92
CA ILE A 319 2.24 33.14 -20.34
C ILE A 319 2.39 34.63 -20.64
N ASP A 320 2.22 35.51 -19.65
CA ASP A 320 2.42 36.94 -19.82
C ASP A 320 2.93 37.60 -18.53
N ALA A 321 3.69 38.66 -18.71
CA ALA A 321 4.26 39.49 -17.66
C ALA A 321 4.70 40.83 -18.28
N GLN A 322 4.91 41.83 -17.43
CA GLN A 322 5.32 43.16 -17.87
C GLN A 322 6.59 43.15 -18.74
N ASN A 323 7.55 42.26 -18.46
CA ASN A 323 8.82 42.13 -19.19
C ASN A 323 9.42 40.72 -19.03
N CYS A 324 10.37 40.38 -19.88
CA CYS A 324 11.23 39.21 -19.71
C CYS A 324 12.29 39.44 -18.63
N GLY A 325 12.59 38.42 -17.82
CA GLY A 325 13.78 38.42 -16.97
C GLY A 325 13.69 37.49 -15.77
N ALA A 326 14.85 37.12 -15.21
CA ALA A 326 14.93 36.29 -14.00
C ALA A 326 14.59 37.07 -12.71
N ALA A 327 14.70 38.41 -12.73
CA ALA A 327 14.49 39.29 -11.59
C ALA A 327 13.60 40.49 -11.95
N LEU A 328 12.31 40.25 -12.16
CA LEU A 328 11.34 41.28 -12.54
C LEU A 328 10.60 41.83 -11.30
N ALA A 329 10.84 43.12 -11.01
CA ALA A 329 10.20 43.88 -9.94
C ALA A 329 10.25 43.16 -8.58
N ASN A 330 9.17 43.18 -7.80
CA ASN A 330 9.12 42.53 -6.49
C ASN A 330 8.78 41.03 -6.57
N GLY A 331 8.63 40.47 -7.78
CA GLY A 331 8.20 39.09 -7.98
C GLY A 331 6.76 38.83 -7.56
N ILE A 332 6.35 37.56 -7.62
CA ILE A 332 5.05 37.08 -7.15
C ILE A 332 5.30 36.14 -5.98
N GLN A 333 4.62 36.38 -4.87
CA GLN A 333 4.71 35.59 -3.65
C GLN A 333 3.53 34.65 -3.51
N VAL A 334 3.83 33.40 -3.19
CA VAL A 334 2.89 32.39 -2.71
C VAL A 334 2.86 32.44 -1.19
N ALA A 335 1.66 32.45 -0.61
CA ALA A 335 1.42 32.43 0.82
C ALA A 335 0.30 31.45 1.18
N ARG A 336 0.31 30.93 2.42
CA ARG A 336 -0.69 30.00 2.94
C ARG A 336 -1.98 30.73 3.31
N LEU A 337 -3.13 30.22 2.84
CA LEU A 337 -4.45 30.64 3.29
C LEU A 337 -4.79 30.07 4.66
N THR A 338 -5.54 30.82 5.46
CA THR A 338 -5.92 30.46 6.84
C THR A 338 -7.44 30.36 7.05
N GLY A 339 -8.22 30.54 6.00
CA GLY A 339 -9.68 30.40 6.04
C GLY A 339 -10.21 29.75 4.77
N THR A 340 -11.34 29.07 4.92
CA THR A 340 -12.08 28.47 3.80
C THR A 340 -12.58 29.53 2.84
N TRP A 341 -12.76 29.16 1.59
CA TRP A 341 -13.33 30.01 0.55
C TRP A 341 -14.15 29.17 -0.41
N ASP A 342 -15.11 29.83 -1.05
CA ASP A 342 -16.00 29.24 -2.05
C ASP A 342 -15.54 29.73 -3.44
N PRO A 343 -15.03 28.84 -4.31
CA PRO A 343 -14.62 29.22 -5.67
C PRO A 343 -15.74 29.91 -6.45
N ASP A 344 -17.00 29.60 -6.15
CA ASP A 344 -18.13 30.13 -6.88
C ASP A 344 -18.62 31.50 -6.42
N ASN A 345 -18.10 31.99 -5.28
CA ASN A 345 -18.51 33.25 -4.68
C ASN A 345 -17.33 33.96 -4.02
N LEU A 346 -16.17 33.97 -4.68
CA LEU A 346 -14.98 34.64 -4.17
C LEU A 346 -14.84 36.04 -4.77
N HIS A 347 -14.76 37.07 -3.94
CA HIS A 347 -14.60 38.47 -4.36
C HIS A 347 -13.71 39.23 -3.39
N TRP A 348 -13.40 40.50 -3.69
CA TRP A 348 -12.38 41.22 -2.93
C TRP A 348 -12.74 41.39 -1.45
N ALA A 349 -14.00 41.62 -1.12
CA ALA A 349 -14.44 41.84 0.26
C ALA A 349 -14.43 40.56 1.13
N ASN A 350 -14.70 39.37 0.56
CA ASN A 350 -14.78 38.11 1.30
C ASN A 350 -13.57 37.18 1.13
N LYS A 351 -12.52 37.62 0.43
CA LYS A 351 -11.29 36.84 0.23
C LYS A 351 -10.71 36.32 1.57
N PRO A 352 -10.20 35.08 1.61
CA PRO A 352 -9.64 34.50 2.83
C PRO A 352 -8.39 35.25 3.30
N ALA A 353 -8.17 35.23 4.61
CA ALA A 353 -6.92 35.70 5.20
C ALA A 353 -5.76 34.75 4.88
N PHE A 354 -4.54 35.29 4.85
CA PHE A 354 -3.31 34.53 4.61
C PHE A 354 -2.24 34.91 5.64
N ILE A 355 -1.23 34.05 5.77
CA ILE A 355 -0.03 34.31 6.57
C ILE A 355 1.22 34.15 5.70
N THR A 356 2.30 34.83 6.08
CA THR A 356 3.55 34.84 5.31
C THR A 356 4.63 33.93 5.89
N GLU A 357 4.32 33.15 6.92
CA GLU A 357 5.16 32.03 7.36
C GLU A 357 5.36 31.07 6.18
N ASP A 358 6.61 30.70 5.92
CA ASP A 358 7.04 29.86 4.78
C ASP A 358 6.61 30.36 3.40
N ALA A 359 6.23 31.63 3.28
CA ALA A 359 5.91 32.23 1.99
C ALA A 359 7.16 32.30 1.09
N SER A 360 6.94 32.08 -0.20
CA SER A 360 8.00 31.98 -1.19
C SER A 360 7.74 32.94 -2.34
N THR A 361 8.79 33.58 -2.86
CA THR A 361 8.68 34.58 -3.92
C THR A 361 9.50 34.17 -5.13
N ASN A 362 8.87 34.18 -6.31
CA ASN A 362 9.54 33.97 -7.58
C ASN A 362 9.54 35.27 -8.39
N PHE A 363 10.72 35.66 -8.89
CA PHE A 363 10.93 36.93 -9.57
C PHE A 363 10.90 36.81 -11.10
N LYS A 364 10.80 35.61 -11.65
CA LYS A 364 10.77 35.38 -13.09
C LYS A 364 9.61 36.14 -13.75
N GLY A 365 9.87 36.71 -14.92
CA GLY A 365 8.88 37.32 -15.82
C GLY A 365 9.04 36.72 -17.21
N VAL A 366 7.92 36.30 -17.79
CA VAL A 366 7.84 35.63 -19.09
C VAL A 366 6.67 36.19 -19.86
N ASN A 367 6.89 36.54 -21.13
CA ASN A 367 5.89 36.90 -22.11
C ASN A 367 6.37 36.40 -23.49
N GLN A 368 5.55 36.61 -24.52
CA GLN A 368 5.80 36.14 -25.89
C GLN A 368 7.13 36.61 -26.52
N ASP A 369 7.71 37.71 -26.00
CA ASP A 369 8.93 38.32 -26.53
C ASP A 369 10.19 37.67 -25.93
N CYS A 370 10.02 36.73 -25.00
CA CYS A 370 11.12 36.02 -24.33
C CYS A 370 11.66 34.87 -25.17
N ALA A 371 12.93 34.52 -24.96
CA ALA A 371 13.58 33.40 -25.64
C ALA A 371 12.92 32.02 -25.36
N THR A 372 12.23 31.88 -24.23
CA THR A 372 11.44 30.71 -23.87
C THR A 372 10.04 31.17 -23.50
N TRP A 373 9.04 30.71 -24.27
CA TRP A 373 7.64 31.03 -24.08
C TRP A 373 6.74 29.92 -24.66
N PRO A 374 5.66 29.51 -23.96
CA PRO A 374 5.42 29.77 -22.54
C PRO A 374 6.50 29.09 -21.66
N ASP A 375 6.53 29.38 -20.37
CA ASP A 375 7.49 28.77 -19.46
C ASP A 375 6.87 28.57 -18.06
N SER A 376 7.52 27.78 -17.22
CA SER A 376 7.08 27.50 -15.85
C SER A 376 7.69 28.47 -14.83
N MET A 377 6.93 28.75 -13.78
CA MET A 377 7.38 29.39 -12.56
C MET A 377 7.17 28.42 -11.39
N ASP A 378 8.21 28.28 -10.58
CA ASP A 378 8.24 27.35 -9.45
C ASP A 378 8.41 28.11 -8.13
N TRP A 379 7.64 27.74 -7.12
CA TRP A 379 7.79 28.23 -5.74
C TRP A 379 8.03 27.04 -4.82
N ASN A 380 9.10 27.13 -4.01
CA ASN A 380 9.30 26.21 -2.89
C ASN A 380 8.25 26.50 -1.82
N VAL A 381 7.41 25.51 -1.53
CA VAL A 381 6.33 25.57 -0.52
C VAL A 381 6.46 24.44 0.50
N THR A 382 7.68 23.92 0.71
CA THR A 382 7.95 22.78 1.60
C THR A 382 7.46 23.03 3.02
N GLY A 383 7.74 24.21 3.60
CA GLY A 383 7.27 24.54 4.96
C GLY A 383 5.75 24.59 5.08
N ILE A 384 5.08 25.25 4.13
CA ILE A 384 3.60 25.29 4.06
C ILE A 384 3.00 23.87 4.00
N ALA A 385 3.54 23.02 3.13
CA ALA A 385 3.06 21.64 2.99
C ALA A 385 3.39 20.78 4.22
N GLN A 386 4.54 20.99 4.86
CA GLN A 386 4.92 20.32 6.10
C GLN A 386 3.99 20.68 7.25
N ASP A 387 3.52 21.93 7.32
CA ASP A 387 2.53 22.31 8.33
C ASP A 387 1.17 21.63 8.10
N TRP A 388 0.72 21.50 6.84
CA TRP A 388 -0.48 20.72 6.52
C TRP A 388 -0.30 19.25 6.92
N ALA A 389 0.89 18.69 6.68
CA ALA A 389 1.24 17.35 7.11
C ALA A 389 1.25 17.22 8.65
N ALA A 390 1.65 18.27 9.37
CA ALA A 390 1.63 18.33 10.84
C ALA A 390 0.22 18.55 11.44
N GLY A 391 -0.81 18.75 10.60
CA GLY A 391 -2.21 18.84 11.02
C GLY A 391 -2.83 20.24 10.93
N ALA A 392 -2.11 21.24 10.38
CA ALA A 392 -2.74 22.51 10.02
C ALA A 392 -3.80 22.28 8.93
N ALA A 393 -4.91 23.02 8.98
CA ALA A 393 -5.95 22.92 7.97
C ALA A 393 -5.43 23.41 6.61
N ASP A 394 -5.60 22.59 5.57
CA ASP A 394 -5.30 22.96 4.20
C ASP A 394 -6.46 23.78 3.61
N HIS A 395 -6.29 25.10 3.61
CA HIS A 395 -7.18 26.06 2.96
C HIS A 395 -6.68 26.53 1.58
N GLY A 396 -5.56 25.98 1.11
CA GLY A 396 -4.94 26.37 -0.15
C GLY A 396 -3.91 27.49 -0.05
N LEU A 397 -3.58 28.05 -1.21
CA LEU A 397 -2.52 29.02 -1.44
C LEU A 397 -3.08 30.28 -2.08
N VAL A 398 -2.41 31.41 -1.88
CA VAL A 398 -2.66 32.66 -2.62
C VAL A 398 -1.39 33.18 -3.27
N LEU A 399 -1.47 33.55 -4.56
CA LEU A 399 -0.41 34.24 -5.30
C LEU A 399 -0.73 35.72 -5.35
N LYS A 400 0.25 36.57 -5.02
CA LYS A 400 0.10 38.03 -5.04
C LYS A 400 1.44 38.75 -5.18
N SER A 401 1.41 40.04 -5.53
CA SER A 401 2.58 40.92 -5.42
C SER A 401 2.95 41.13 -3.94
N PRO A 402 4.23 41.02 -3.52
CA PRO A 402 4.65 41.40 -2.17
C PRO A 402 4.32 42.86 -1.85
N GLY A 403 3.56 43.08 -0.78
CA GLY A 403 3.08 44.40 -0.36
C GLY A 403 2.04 45.05 -1.29
N GLU A 404 1.80 44.49 -2.49
CA GLU A 404 0.78 44.93 -3.47
C GLU A 404 0.84 46.42 -3.88
N ALA A 405 1.98 47.08 -3.68
CA ALA A 405 2.19 48.50 -4.00
C ALA A 405 2.92 48.74 -5.32
N ASN A 406 3.66 47.74 -5.82
CA ASN A 406 4.49 47.87 -7.03
C ASN A 406 3.62 47.72 -8.29
N ILE A 407 3.23 48.85 -8.90
CA ILE A 407 2.50 48.89 -10.17
C ILE A 407 3.35 48.28 -11.28
N ASN A 408 2.71 47.54 -12.19
CA ASN A 408 3.34 46.80 -13.29
C ASN A 408 4.20 45.60 -12.82
N ASN A 409 3.87 45.05 -11.65
CA ASN A 409 4.38 43.78 -11.16
C ASN A 409 3.28 42.72 -11.23
N TYR A 410 3.03 42.16 -12.40
CA TYR A 410 2.00 41.12 -12.62
C TYR A 410 2.58 39.93 -13.41
N ARG A 411 1.99 38.75 -13.21
CA ARG A 411 2.17 37.52 -14.01
C ARG A 411 0.80 36.96 -14.35
N VAL A 412 0.69 36.35 -15.52
CA VAL A 412 -0.52 35.65 -16.00
C VAL A 412 -0.20 34.18 -16.14
N TYR A 413 -1.08 33.35 -15.63
CA TYR A 413 -0.95 31.91 -15.58
C TYR A 413 -2.12 31.22 -16.27
N THR A 414 -1.90 29.99 -16.75
CA THR A 414 -2.98 29.11 -17.18
C THR A 414 -3.72 28.52 -15.98
N SER A 415 -5.05 28.42 -16.09
CA SER A 415 -5.92 27.78 -15.11
C SER A 415 -6.11 26.28 -15.41
N ALA A 416 -6.87 25.57 -14.56
CA ALA A 416 -7.29 24.20 -14.85
C ALA A 416 -8.15 24.05 -16.11
N GLU A 417 -8.82 25.13 -16.54
CA GLU A 417 -9.71 25.14 -17.71
C GLU A 417 -8.96 25.36 -19.04
N ASN A 418 -7.66 25.67 -18.99
CA ASN A 418 -6.84 25.87 -20.20
C ASN A 418 -6.36 24.54 -20.78
N THR A 419 -7.27 23.78 -21.38
CA THR A 419 -6.95 22.47 -21.97
C THR A 419 -6.69 22.48 -23.47
N ASP A 420 -7.21 23.49 -24.17
CA ASP A 420 -7.19 23.59 -25.63
C ASP A 420 -5.97 24.33 -26.20
N GLU A 421 -5.31 25.16 -25.39
CA GLU A 421 -4.14 25.96 -25.81
C GLU A 421 -2.82 25.44 -25.24
N PHE A 422 -2.66 25.42 -23.91
CA PHE A 422 -1.40 25.05 -23.25
C PHE A 422 -1.47 23.74 -22.44
N GLY A 423 -2.65 23.33 -21.98
CA GLY A 423 -2.85 22.05 -21.27
C GLY A 423 -2.03 21.90 -19.99
N SER A 424 -1.74 23.01 -19.30
CA SER A 424 -0.80 23.07 -18.19
C SER A 424 -1.46 23.67 -16.93
N PRO A 425 -2.24 22.89 -16.18
CA PRO A 425 -2.94 23.38 -14.99
C PRO A 425 -1.96 23.71 -13.84
N PRO A 426 -2.38 24.54 -12.86
CA PRO A 426 -1.65 24.71 -11.60
C PRO A 426 -1.33 23.35 -10.97
N LYS A 427 -0.06 23.14 -10.60
CA LYS A 427 0.41 21.84 -10.07
C LYS A 427 1.19 22.00 -8.78
N LEU A 428 0.77 21.30 -7.74
CA LEU A 428 1.52 21.09 -6.51
C LEU A 428 2.22 19.73 -6.57
N THR A 429 3.54 19.73 -6.46
CA THR A 429 4.35 18.52 -6.34
C THR A 429 4.80 18.37 -4.90
N LEU A 430 4.49 17.25 -4.26
CA LEU A 430 4.88 16.90 -2.91
C LEU A 430 5.85 15.73 -2.97
N THR A 431 6.95 15.81 -2.24
CA THR A 431 7.82 14.68 -1.94
C THR A 431 7.74 14.41 -0.45
N THR A 432 7.28 13.22 -0.10
CA THR A 432 7.20 12.76 1.29
C THR A 432 8.21 11.66 1.52
N SER A 433 8.78 11.60 2.72
CA SER A 433 9.50 10.39 3.11
C SER A 433 8.52 9.24 3.27
N GLY A 434 8.92 8.07 2.83
CA GLY A 434 8.28 6.82 3.20
C GLY A 434 8.35 6.58 4.71
N PRO A 435 7.70 5.51 5.19
CA PRO A 435 7.81 5.12 6.59
C PRO A 435 9.29 4.95 6.97
N ALA A 436 9.63 5.30 8.21
CA ALA A 436 10.93 4.90 8.75
C ALA A 436 10.97 3.37 8.88
N SER A 437 12.16 2.79 8.71
CA SER A 437 12.35 1.38 9.01
C SER A 437 12.07 1.14 10.49
N ALA A 438 11.13 0.23 10.76
CA ALA A 438 10.73 -0.14 12.10
C ALA A 438 10.44 -1.65 12.10
N PRO A 439 11.49 -2.50 12.12
CA PRO A 439 11.31 -3.94 12.12
C PRO A 439 10.45 -4.38 13.31
N THR A 440 9.70 -5.45 13.11
CA THR A 440 8.79 -6.08 14.07
C THR A 440 8.95 -7.58 13.98
N VAL A 441 8.71 -8.25 15.11
CA VAL A 441 8.77 -9.70 15.24
C VAL A 441 7.46 -10.21 15.85
N SER A 442 6.97 -11.32 15.36
CA SER A 442 5.71 -11.93 15.80
C SER A 442 5.72 -13.45 15.61
N ALA A 443 4.72 -14.14 16.16
CA ALA A 443 4.54 -15.59 16.00
C ALA A 443 5.82 -16.43 16.26
N PRO A 444 6.47 -16.28 17.44
CA PRO A 444 7.58 -17.14 17.80
C PRO A 444 7.13 -18.61 17.89
N ALA A 445 7.87 -19.51 17.28
CA ALA A 445 7.64 -20.95 17.30
C ALA A 445 8.95 -21.73 17.52
N ILE A 446 8.84 -22.90 18.17
CA ILE A 446 9.92 -23.87 18.38
C ILE A 446 9.47 -25.23 17.85
N THR A 447 10.30 -25.91 17.06
CA THR A 447 9.96 -27.17 16.38
C THR A 447 11.12 -28.16 16.42
N PRO A 448 10.90 -29.46 16.67
CA PRO A 448 9.63 -30.06 17.07
C PRO A 448 9.25 -29.63 18.49
N ALA A 449 7.97 -29.39 18.72
CA ALA A 449 7.45 -29.15 20.05
C ALA A 449 6.00 -29.62 20.19
N GLN A 450 5.64 -29.94 21.42
CA GLN A 450 4.30 -30.31 21.85
C GLN A 450 3.94 -29.51 23.11
N THR A 451 2.65 -29.49 23.46
CA THR A 451 2.19 -28.87 24.71
C THR A 451 1.81 -29.95 25.70
N GLU A 452 2.48 -29.98 26.84
CA GLU A 452 2.21 -30.90 27.93
C GLU A 452 1.84 -30.11 29.18
N ASN A 453 0.62 -30.30 29.70
CA ASN A 453 0.10 -29.59 30.88
C ASN A 453 0.28 -28.05 30.80
N GLY A 454 0.11 -27.47 29.61
CA GLY A 454 0.27 -26.04 29.37
C GLY A 454 1.73 -25.55 29.25
N THR A 455 2.69 -26.45 29.25
CA THR A 455 4.12 -26.15 29.03
C THR A 455 4.54 -26.61 27.64
N THR A 456 5.27 -25.77 26.91
CA THR A 456 5.90 -26.16 25.64
C THR A 456 7.06 -27.11 25.92
N VAL A 457 7.04 -28.28 25.30
CA VAL A 457 8.08 -29.31 25.40
C VAL A 457 8.67 -29.54 24.02
N THR A 458 9.99 -29.39 23.88
CA THR A 458 10.70 -29.74 22.65
C THR A 458 11.33 -31.12 22.78
N THR A 459 11.07 -31.97 21.78
CA THR A 459 11.53 -33.36 21.74
C THR A 459 12.88 -33.55 21.05
N SER A 460 13.65 -32.47 20.95
CA SER A 460 14.92 -32.43 20.21
C SER A 460 15.96 -31.61 20.98
N LEU A 461 17.23 -32.02 20.90
CA LEU A 461 18.37 -31.23 21.37
C LEU A 461 18.81 -30.17 20.37
N THR A 462 18.28 -30.20 19.15
CA THR A 462 18.56 -29.24 18.08
C THR A 462 17.27 -28.67 17.50
N PRO A 463 16.39 -28.08 18.33
CA PRO A 463 15.13 -27.54 17.83
C PRO A 463 15.38 -26.36 16.90
N GLN A 464 14.50 -26.20 15.92
CA GLN A 464 14.39 -25.01 15.10
C GLN A 464 13.56 -23.95 15.82
N LEU A 465 14.14 -22.77 16.01
CA LEU A 465 13.45 -21.57 16.43
C LEU A 465 13.03 -20.78 15.20
N ALA A 466 11.82 -20.24 15.20
CA ALA A 466 11.29 -19.45 14.12
C ALA A 466 10.46 -18.27 14.63
N ALA A 467 10.41 -17.19 13.85
CA ALA A 467 9.52 -16.06 14.09
C ALA A 467 9.21 -15.35 12.76
N THR A 468 8.03 -14.76 12.64
CA THR A 468 7.69 -13.89 11.51
C THR A 468 8.29 -12.50 11.73
N VAL A 469 9.06 -12.04 10.75
CA VAL A 469 9.73 -10.72 10.77
C VAL A 469 9.13 -9.81 9.70
N ALA A 470 8.85 -8.56 10.04
CA ALA A 470 8.29 -7.58 9.11
C ALA A 470 8.82 -6.17 9.37
N ASP A 471 8.93 -5.37 8.33
CA ASP A 471 9.35 -3.96 8.39
C ASP A 471 8.47 -3.14 7.45
N PRO A 472 7.91 -1.99 7.90
CA PRO A 472 7.15 -1.05 7.07
C PRO A 472 7.85 -0.62 5.77
N VAL A 473 9.19 -0.56 5.74
CA VAL A 473 9.92 -0.24 4.50
C VAL A 473 10.06 -1.43 3.54
N GLY A 474 9.64 -2.63 3.96
CA GLY A 474 9.84 -3.87 3.21
C GLY A 474 11.30 -4.34 3.22
N GLY A 475 11.69 -5.05 2.16
CA GLY A 475 13.07 -5.53 1.98
C GLY A 475 13.37 -6.87 2.66
N ASN A 476 14.66 -7.22 2.68
CA ASN A 476 15.17 -8.42 3.32
C ASN A 476 15.49 -8.16 4.79
N LEU A 477 15.05 -9.07 5.65
CA LEU A 477 15.22 -9.03 7.09
C LEU A 477 15.87 -10.32 7.58
N THR A 478 16.57 -10.25 8.69
CA THR A 478 17.00 -11.43 9.44
C THR A 478 16.27 -11.51 10.77
N GLY A 479 16.09 -12.72 11.29
CA GLY A 479 15.71 -12.95 12.68
C GLY A 479 16.94 -13.22 13.51
N GLU A 480 17.14 -12.47 14.59
CA GLU A 480 18.13 -12.77 15.62
C GLU A 480 17.43 -13.51 16.77
N PHE A 481 18.05 -14.56 17.27
CA PHE A 481 17.49 -15.45 18.28
C PHE A 481 18.49 -15.64 19.42
N GLU A 482 17.98 -15.74 20.64
CA GLU A 482 18.77 -16.13 21.80
C GLU A 482 18.04 -17.14 22.68
N VAL A 483 18.82 -18.03 23.29
CA VAL A 483 18.38 -19.09 24.18
C VAL A 483 19.18 -18.99 25.49
N GLU A 484 18.48 -19.04 26.61
CA GLU A 484 19.03 -18.98 27.96
C GLU A 484 18.49 -20.12 28.82
N HIS A 485 19.21 -20.41 29.89
CA HIS A 485 18.66 -21.18 31.01
C HIS A 485 17.47 -20.43 31.61
N ASP A 486 16.40 -21.15 31.94
CA ASP A 486 15.30 -20.59 32.71
C ASP A 486 15.80 -20.20 34.11
N PRO A 487 15.73 -18.91 34.52
CA PRO A 487 16.15 -18.48 35.85
C PRO A 487 15.41 -19.15 37.01
N ALA A 488 14.21 -19.71 36.76
CA ALA A 488 13.47 -20.48 37.76
C ALA A 488 14.07 -21.87 38.00
N ALA A 489 14.89 -22.40 37.09
CA ALA A 489 15.53 -23.70 37.18
C ALA A 489 16.96 -23.60 37.72
N THR A 490 17.10 -23.20 38.99
CA THR A 490 18.39 -22.86 39.63
C THR A 490 19.44 -23.97 39.64
N GLY A 491 19.06 -25.23 39.37
CA GLY A 491 19.96 -26.38 39.29
C GLY A 491 20.51 -26.67 37.90
N GLN A 492 20.12 -25.91 36.86
CA GLN A 492 20.41 -26.25 35.46
C GLN A 492 21.40 -25.31 34.77
N GLY A 493 21.87 -24.26 35.45
CA GLY A 493 22.76 -23.24 34.89
C GLY A 493 22.14 -21.84 34.95
N THR A 494 22.88 -20.82 34.49
CA THR A 494 22.42 -19.43 34.43
C THR A 494 22.92 -18.74 33.18
N GLY A 495 22.12 -17.84 32.59
CA GLY A 495 22.51 -17.00 31.48
C GLY A 495 22.37 -17.65 30.10
N GLN A 496 23.04 -17.05 29.11
CA GLN A 496 22.95 -17.44 27.70
C GLN A 496 23.59 -18.80 27.42
N ILE A 497 22.79 -19.66 26.79
CA ILE A 497 23.23 -20.94 26.24
C ILE A 497 23.74 -20.71 24.81
N TRP A 498 22.96 -20.00 24.00
CA TRP A 498 23.25 -19.84 22.58
C TRP A 498 22.56 -18.61 21.99
N ALA A 499 23.13 -18.06 20.91
CA ALA A 499 22.49 -17.08 20.04
C ALA A 499 22.82 -17.35 18.57
N GLY A 500 21.89 -16.98 17.69
CA GLY A 500 22.03 -17.19 16.25
C GLY A 500 21.23 -16.19 15.42
N VAL A 501 21.58 -16.10 14.14
CA VAL A 501 20.95 -15.21 13.16
C VAL A 501 20.49 -16.05 11.98
N SER A 502 19.26 -15.84 11.51
CA SER A 502 18.71 -16.54 10.36
C SER A 502 19.33 -16.04 9.05
N PRO A 503 19.23 -16.83 7.96
CA PRO A 503 19.31 -16.28 6.61
C PRO A 503 18.28 -15.17 6.38
N GLU A 504 18.51 -14.34 5.37
CA GLU A 504 17.59 -13.28 4.97
C GLU A 504 16.26 -13.85 4.47
N VAL A 505 15.16 -13.22 4.90
CA VAL A 505 13.80 -13.46 4.42
C VAL A 505 13.15 -12.13 4.03
N VAL A 506 12.25 -12.14 3.06
CA VAL A 506 11.49 -10.92 2.71
C VAL A 506 10.56 -10.54 3.86
N SER A 507 10.38 -9.24 4.10
CA SER A 507 9.42 -8.69 5.07
C SER A 507 8.06 -9.40 5.01
N GLY A 508 7.57 -9.87 6.16
CA GLY A 508 6.41 -10.74 6.32
C GLY A 508 6.74 -12.25 6.33
N GLY A 509 7.98 -12.62 6.02
CA GLY A 509 8.46 -14.01 5.99
C GLY A 509 8.83 -14.56 7.37
N GLN A 510 8.96 -15.89 7.44
CA GLN A 510 9.38 -16.59 8.65
C GLN A 510 10.91 -16.76 8.67
N ALA A 511 11.57 -16.05 9.57
CA ALA A 511 12.98 -16.25 9.89
C ALA A 511 13.13 -17.50 10.77
N SER A 512 14.15 -18.33 10.52
CA SER A 512 14.37 -19.53 11.33
C SER A 512 15.85 -19.89 11.48
N VAL A 513 16.18 -20.52 12.62
CA VAL A 513 17.52 -21.04 12.95
C VAL A 513 17.40 -22.33 13.76
N SER A 514 18.30 -23.29 13.55
CA SER A 514 18.39 -24.48 14.41
C SER A 514 19.41 -24.26 15.52
N VAL A 515 19.04 -24.61 16.75
CA VAL A 515 20.00 -24.67 17.86
C VAL A 515 21.05 -25.75 17.53
N PRO A 516 22.36 -25.44 17.58
CA PRO A 516 23.40 -26.42 17.28
C PRO A 516 23.40 -27.61 18.23
N SER A 517 23.92 -28.74 17.76
CA SER A 517 24.16 -29.90 18.61
C SER A 517 25.05 -29.54 19.80
N SER A 518 24.92 -30.29 20.90
CA SER A 518 25.63 -30.08 22.18
C SER A 518 25.28 -28.82 22.99
N MET A 519 24.41 -27.93 22.48
CA MET A 519 24.00 -26.74 23.21
C MET A 519 22.94 -27.01 24.28
N LEU A 520 22.06 -28.00 24.05
CA LEU A 520 20.97 -28.36 24.96
C LEU A 520 21.23 -29.72 25.60
N THR A 521 20.75 -29.86 26.83
CA THR A 521 20.73 -31.13 27.57
C THR A 521 19.30 -31.53 27.86
N ASP A 522 19.02 -32.83 27.84
CA ASP A 522 17.74 -33.38 28.24
C ASP A 522 17.34 -32.96 29.67
N GLY A 523 16.05 -32.68 29.87
CA GLY A 523 15.48 -32.17 31.12
C GLY A 523 15.68 -30.67 31.39
N TRP A 524 16.42 -29.94 30.57
CA TRP A 524 16.61 -28.50 30.75
C TRP A 524 15.32 -27.70 30.51
N LYS A 525 15.06 -26.75 31.41
CA LYS A 525 14.11 -25.66 31.20
C LYS A 525 14.86 -24.47 30.62
N ILE A 526 14.44 -24.05 29.45
CA ILE A 526 15.03 -22.94 28.71
C ILE A 526 14.00 -21.83 28.50
N ARG A 527 14.52 -20.64 28.27
CA ARG A 527 13.76 -19.55 27.67
C ARG A 527 14.46 -19.03 26.43
N TRP A 528 13.69 -18.55 25.48
CA TRP A 528 14.22 -18.04 24.21
C TRP A 528 13.39 -16.87 23.71
N ARG A 529 13.96 -16.04 22.85
CA ARG A 529 13.27 -14.91 22.22
C ARG A 529 13.89 -14.56 20.87
N ALA A 530 13.17 -13.76 20.09
CA ALA A 530 13.59 -13.34 18.77
C ALA A 530 13.47 -11.82 18.59
N ARG A 531 14.23 -11.24 17.66
CA ARG A 531 14.01 -9.88 17.14
C ARG A 531 14.26 -9.83 15.64
N ALA A 532 13.63 -8.88 14.97
CA ALA A 532 13.87 -8.63 13.55
C ALA A 532 15.00 -7.61 13.38
N ALA A 533 15.86 -7.81 12.38
CA ALA A 533 16.90 -6.87 12.00
C ALA A 533 16.81 -6.52 10.51
N ASN A 534 16.96 -5.23 10.20
CA ASN A 534 17.09 -4.72 8.85
C ASN A 534 18.50 -4.12 8.69
N ALA A 535 19.42 -4.90 8.14
CA ALA A 535 20.81 -4.49 8.00
C ALA A 535 20.97 -3.27 7.07
N ALA A 536 20.17 -3.19 6.01
CA ALA A 536 20.22 -2.08 5.05
C ALA A 536 19.80 -0.75 5.69
N ALA A 537 18.89 -0.78 6.67
CA ALA A 537 18.46 0.38 7.42
C ALA A 537 19.24 0.59 8.74
N SER A 538 20.09 -0.37 9.14
CA SER A 538 20.76 -0.38 10.44
C SER A 538 19.80 -0.24 11.64
N THR A 539 18.64 -0.90 11.54
CA THR A 539 17.57 -0.89 12.55
C THR A 539 17.27 -2.31 13.04
N THR A 540 16.78 -2.40 14.28
CA THR A 540 16.31 -3.66 14.88
C THR A 540 15.00 -3.42 15.62
N SER A 541 14.18 -4.45 15.72
CA SER A 541 13.02 -4.44 16.62
C SER A 541 13.47 -4.55 18.08
N ALA A 542 12.57 -4.21 19.00
CA ALA A 542 12.68 -4.75 20.35
C ALA A 542 12.67 -6.29 20.30
N TRP A 543 13.30 -6.92 21.28
CA TRP A 543 13.15 -8.35 21.49
C TRP A 543 11.70 -8.71 21.79
N SER A 544 11.24 -9.86 21.31
CA SER A 544 9.98 -10.44 21.77
C SER A 544 10.03 -10.70 23.27
N ASP A 545 8.86 -10.85 23.88
CA ASP A 545 8.77 -11.45 25.21
C ASP A 545 9.43 -12.82 25.21
N TRP A 546 9.99 -13.19 26.37
CA TRP A 546 10.58 -14.51 26.58
C TRP A 546 9.52 -15.60 26.41
N GLN A 547 9.84 -16.57 25.55
CA GLN A 547 9.12 -17.83 25.42
C GLN A 547 9.82 -18.88 26.27
N THR A 548 9.09 -19.82 26.87
CA THR A 548 9.68 -20.89 27.70
C THR A 548 9.46 -22.24 27.04
N ALA A 549 10.44 -23.14 27.16
CA ALA A 549 10.31 -24.53 26.74
C ALA A 549 11.07 -25.48 27.69
N THR A 550 10.59 -26.72 27.83
CA THR A 550 11.34 -27.81 28.45
C THR A 550 11.91 -28.71 27.36
N VAL A 551 13.17 -29.09 27.47
CA VAL A 551 13.82 -30.07 26.60
C VAL A 551 13.54 -31.45 27.20
N ASP A 552 12.81 -32.30 26.48
CA ASP A 552 12.50 -33.67 26.89
C ASP A 552 12.56 -34.58 25.68
N VAL A 553 13.67 -35.29 25.54
CA VAL A 553 13.92 -36.16 24.40
C VAL A 553 13.37 -37.55 24.69
N PRO A 554 12.56 -38.14 23.80
CA PRO A 554 11.98 -39.45 24.02
C PRO A 554 13.02 -40.52 24.36
N ASN A 555 12.77 -41.26 25.44
CA ASN A 555 13.61 -42.39 25.85
C ASN A 555 13.59 -43.50 24.78
N PRO A 556 14.72 -44.21 24.58
CA PRO A 556 14.69 -45.51 23.93
C PRO A 556 13.94 -46.53 24.80
N ALA A 557 13.58 -47.68 24.22
CA ALA A 557 12.85 -48.76 24.88
C ALA A 557 13.49 -50.12 24.60
N VAL A 558 13.23 -51.08 25.50
CA VAL A 558 13.66 -52.48 25.41
C VAL A 558 12.44 -53.40 25.56
N GLY A 559 12.45 -54.53 24.86
CA GLY A 559 11.37 -55.52 24.92
C GLY A 559 11.78 -56.87 24.34
N ALA A 560 10.82 -57.80 24.23
CA ALA A 560 11.05 -59.15 23.66
C ALA A 560 12.26 -59.87 24.26
N PHE A 561 12.28 -60.03 25.58
CA PHE A 561 13.38 -60.65 26.33
C PHE A 561 13.47 -62.15 26.02
N GLN A 562 14.66 -62.63 25.63
CA GLN A 562 14.92 -64.02 25.29
C GLN A 562 16.27 -64.49 25.85
N VAL A 563 16.38 -65.80 26.10
CA VAL A 563 17.62 -66.46 26.53
C VAL A 563 17.85 -67.68 25.64
N THR A 564 19.05 -67.87 25.10
CA THR A 564 19.35 -68.94 24.12
C THR A 564 20.70 -69.61 24.39
N PRO A 565 20.78 -70.96 24.47
CA PRO A 565 19.67 -71.91 24.49
C PRO A 565 18.95 -71.89 25.85
N SER A 566 17.62 -72.01 25.82
CA SER A 566 16.80 -72.15 27.03
C SER A 566 15.53 -72.96 26.79
N GLN A 567 14.86 -73.35 27.87
CA GLN A 567 13.55 -73.98 27.89
C GLN A 567 12.64 -73.27 28.88
N ALA A 568 11.33 -73.31 28.65
CA ALA A 568 10.33 -72.84 29.60
C ALA A 568 9.89 -73.99 30.50
N VAL A 569 10.18 -73.89 31.80
CA VAL A 569 9.80 -74.90 32.80
C VAL A 569 8.93 -74.22 33.86
N ASN A 570 7.67 -74.67 34.00
CA ASN A 570 6.70 -74.10 34.93
C ASN A 570 6.56 -72.56 34.84
N GLY A 571 6.68 -72.00 33.64
CA GLY A 571 6.61 -70.55 33.40
C GLY A 571 7.89 -69.76 33.71
N GLY A 572 8.96 -70.42 34.17
CA GLY A 572 10.29 -69.83 34.34
C GLY A 572 11.22 -70.16 33.17
N THR A 573 12.17 -69.27 32.88
CA THR A 573 13.21 -69.48 31.87
C THR A 573 14.37 -70.26 32.46
N VAL A 574 14.70 -71.41 31.84
CA VAL A 574 15.81 -72.29 32.24
C VAL A 574 16.83 -72.34 31.11
N ALA A 575 18.01 -71.75 31.32
CA ALA A 575 19.12 -71.87 30.36
C ALA A 575 19.76 -73.25 30.45
N THR A 576 19.90 -73.90 29.30
CA THR A 576 20.49 -75.24 29.16
C THR A 576 21.98 -75.19 28.79
N SER A 577 22.65 -74.10 29.16
CA SER A 577 24.05 -73.82 28.87
C SER A 577 24.63 -72.91 29.95
N LEU A 578 25.94 -73.03 30.22
CA LEU A 578 26.68 -72.10 31.10
C LEU A 578 27.08 -70.80 30.40
N THR A 579 26.89 -70.72 29.08
CA THR A 579 27.17 -69.52 28.26
C THR A 579 25.95 -69.11 27.43
N PRO A 580 24.77 -68.89 28.04
CA PRO A 580 23.60 -68.50 27.30
C PRO A 580 23.75 -67.08 26.74
N ALA A 581 23.12 -66.83 25.59
CA ALA A 581 22.93 -65.51 25.01
C ALA A 581 21.67 -64.87 25.59
N LEU A 582 21.81 -63.68 26.18
CA LEU A 582 20.69 -62.82 26.60
C LEU A 582 20.34 -61.89 25.45
N GLN A 583 19.07 -61.80 25.10
CA GLN A 583 18.61 -61.11 23.91
C GLN A 583 17.42 -60.19 24.19
N THR A 584 17.39 -59.01 23.56
CA THR A 584 16.25 -58.07 23.63
C THR A 584 16.12 -57.30 22.33
N THR A 585 14.90 -56.95 21.93
CA THR A 585 14.69 -55.93 20.90
C THR A 585 14.81 -54.55 21.50
N VAL A 586 15.61 -53.70 20.88
CA VAL A 586 15.78 -52.29 21.27
C VAL A 586 15.08 -51.37 20.29
N THR A 587 14.50 -50.26 20.74
CA THR A 587 13.81 -49.29 19.87
C THR A 587 14.11 -47.86 20.32
N ASP A 588 14.43 -47.00 19.37
CA ASP A 588 14.62 -45.56 19.57
C ASP A 588 13.56 -44.78 18.77
N PRO A 589 12.85 -43.81 19.39
CA PRO A 589 11.82 -43.02 18.71
C PRO A 589 12.32 -42.19 17.51
N ALA A 590 13.61 -41.80 17.50
CA ALA A 590 14.24 -41.10 16.38
C ALA A 590 14.94 -42.07 15.40
N ALA A 591 14.67 -43.38 15.53
CA ALA A 591 15.27 -44.48 14.76
C ALA A 591 16.81 -44.48 14.79
N GLN A 592 17.43 -43.90 15.82
CA GLN A 592 18.88 -43.89 15.96
C GLN A 592 19.41 -45.23 16.50
N PRO A 593 20.65 -45.62 16.17
CA PRO A 593 21.32 -46.73 16.84
C PRO A 593 21.44 -46.47 18.35
N VAL A 594 21.28 -47.52 19.16
CA VAL A 594 21.37 -47.44 20.61
C VAL A 594 22.45 -48.37 21.16
N ARG A 595 22.87 -48.08 22.39
CA ARG A 595 23.70 -48.95 23.20
C ARG A 595 22.82 -49.75 24.16
N ALA A 596 22.87 -51.07 24.09
CA ALA A 596 22.13 -51.96 25.00
C ALA A 596 23.05 -52.41 26.14
N GLU A 597 22.71 -52.10 27.40
CA GLU A 597 23.45 -52.54 28.58
C GLU A 597 22.71 -53.68 29.27
N PHE A 598 23.41 -54.77 29.59
CA PHE A 598 22.90 -55.96 30.25
C PHE A 598 23.56 -56.15 31.62
N GLU A 599 22.77 -56.55 32.60
CA GLU A 599 23.24 -56.98 33.93
C GLU A 599 22.68 -58.36 34.27
N LEU A 600 23.52 -59.22 34.83
CA LEU A 600 23.21 -60.55 35.33
C LEU A 600 23.66 -60.67 36.78
N GLU A 601 22.74 -61.05 37.67
CA GLU A 601 22.95 -61.18 39.11
C GLU A 601 22.51 -62.55 39.63
N HIS A 602 23.03 -62.94 40.79
CA HIS A 602 22.45 -64.01 41.58
C HIS A 602 21.02 -63.66 42.00
N ASP A 603 20.13 -64.64 42.04
CA ASP A 603 18.80 -64.47 42.64
C ASP A 603 18.95 -64.28 44.16
N PRO A 604 18.54 -63.14 44.74
CA PRO A 604 18.64 -62.91 46.18
C PRO A 604 17.89 -63.94 47.03
N ALA A 605 16.89 -64.62 46.47
CA ALA A 605 16.16 -65.68 47.17
C ALA A 605 16.98 -66.98 47.30
N ALA A 606 18.04 -67.16 46.49
CA ALA A 606 18.90 -68.33 46.50
C ALA A 606 20.17 -68.09 47.33
N THR A 607 20.00 -67.92 48.64
CA THR A 607 21.06 -67.46 49.57
C THR A 607 22.31 -68.35 49.66
N GLY A 608 22.27 -69.57 49.11
CA GLY A 608 23.40 -70.51 49.06
C GLY A 608 24.24 -70.45 47.78
N GLN A 609 23.90 -69.60 46.82
CA GLN A 609 24.49 -69.62 45.47
C GLN A 609 25.37 -68.41 45.14
N GLY A 610 25.48 -67.44 46.05
CA GLY A 610 26.20 -66.18 45.86
C GLY A 610 25.27 -64.97 46.04
N THR A 611 25.83 -63.77 46.02
CA THR A 611 25.08 -62.50 46.12
C THR A 611 25.64 -61.47 45.16
N GLY A 612 24.77 -60.66 44.56
CA GLY A 612 25.17 -59.53 43.71
C GLY A 612 25.48 -59.92 42.26
N GLN A 613 26.23 -59.04 41.58
CA GLN A 613 26.51 -59.11 40.15
C GLN A 613 27.42 -60.28 39.77
N ILE A 614 26.94 -61.10 38.84
CA ILE A 614 27.70 -62.17 38.18
C ILE A 614 28.47 -61.59 37.00
N TRP A 615 27.78 -60.79 36.18
CA TRP A 615 28.31 -60.27 34.92
C TRP A 615 27.51 -59.05 34.43
N ALA A 616 28.17 -58.20 33.65
CA ALA A 616 27.53 -57.14 32.88
C ALA A 616 28.25 -56.97 31.54
N SER A 617 27.52 -56.45 30.56
CA SER A 617 28.03 -56.18 29.22
C SER A 617 27.25 -55.05 28.56
N ALA A 618 27.81 -54.49 27.50
CA ALA A 618 27.12 -53.54 26.66
C ALA A 618 27.41 -53.79 25.19
N ILE A 619 26.37 -53.63 24.37
CA ILE A 619 26.43 -53.78 22.92
C ILE A 619 26.15 -52.40 22.31
N ASP A 620 27.15 -51.82 21.66
CA ASP A 620 27.05 -50.52 21.02
C ASP A 620 26.45 -50.63 19.61
N ASN A 621 25.90 -49.52 19.11
CA ASN A 621 25.44 -49.36 17.73
C ASN A 621 24.40 -50.40 17.28
N VAL A 622 23.52 -50.84 18.18
CA VAL A 622 22.40 -51.71 17.84
C VAL A 622 21.34 -50.88 17.11
N ALA A 623 21.01 -51.26 15.88
CA ALA A 623 20.01 -50.55 15.09
C ALA A 623 18.62 -50.61 15.75
N SER A 624 17.89 -49.49 15.74
CA SER A 624 16.52 -49.43 16.27
C SER A 624 15.62 -50.47 15.58
N GLY A 625 14.82 -51.19 16.37
CA GLY A 625 13.95 -52.28 15.93
C GLY A 625 14.64 -53.64 15.80
N THR A 626 15.95 -53.74 16.07
CA THR A 626 16.70 -55.00 15.97
C THR A 626 17.03 -55.61 17.34
N GLN A 627 17.49 -56.86 17.33
CA GLN A 627 17.82 -57.61 18.54
C GLN A 627 19.27 -57.33 18.99
N ALA A 628 19.44 -56.81 20.19
CA ALA A 628 20.72 -56.80 20.89
C ALA A 628 20.96 -58.19 21.51
N THR A 629 22.15 -58.75 21.34
CA THR A 629 22.54 -60.07 21.87
C THR A 629 23.82 -59.97 22.68
N ALA A 630 23.79 -60.44 23.92
CA ALA A 630 24.94 -60.47 24.82
C ALA A 630 25.16 -61.88 25.38
N THR A 631 26.27 -62.52 25.02
CA THR A 631 26.62 -63.89 25.47
C THR A 631 27.33 -63.86 26.81
N VAL A 632 26.82 -64.62 27.78
CA VAL A 632 27.46 -64.78 29.09
C VAL A 632 28.78 -65.55 28.91
N PRO A 633 29.93 -65.03 29.38
CA PRO A 633 31.22 -65.70 29.22
C PRO A 633 31.32 -67.02 29.99
N GLU A 634 32.18 -67.91 29.49
CA GLU A 634 32.52 -69.15 30.19
C GLU A 634 33.05 -68.87 31.61
N GLY A 635 32.73 -69.77 32.55
CA GLY A 635 33.16 -69.68 33.95
C GLY A 635 32.40 -68.65 34.80
N LYS A 636 31.39 -67.98 34.25
CA LYS A 636 30.53 -67.04 35.01
C LYS A 636 29.34 -67.69 35.68
N LEU A 637 28.82 -68.77 35.12
CA LEU A 637 27.66 -69.49 35.63
C LEU A 637 28.07 -70.89 36.07
N ALA A 638 27.34 -71.42 37.05
CA ALA A 638 27.42 -72.82 37.43
C ALA A 638 26.05 -73.47 37.33
N ASP A 639 26.06 -74.78 37.14
CA ASP A 639 24.86 -75.58 37.08
C ASP A 639 24.04 -75.52 38.38
N GLY A 640 22.71 -75.51 38.25
CA GLY A 640 21.76 -75.36 39.36
C GLY A 640 21.59 -73.94 39.90
N TRP A 641 22.31 -72.94 39.38
CA TRP A 641 22.18 -71.55 39.84
C TRP A 641 20.83 -70.92 39.45
N LYS A 642 20.26 -70.17 40.39
CA LYS A 642 19.20 -69.20 40.16
C LYS A 642 19.82 -67.82 40.05
N ALA A 643 19.60 -67.20 38.90
CA ALA A 643 20.06 -65.90 38.53
C ALA A 643 18.88 -65.03 38.09
N ARG A 644 19.15 -63.77 37.82
CA ARG A 644 18.23 -62.83 37.20
C ARG A 644 19.00 -61.86 36.34
N TRP A 645 18.39 -61.40 35.24
CA TRP A 645 19.03 -60.44 34.36
C TRP A 645 18.09 -59.29 34.00
N ARG A 646 18.66 -58.17 33.59
CA ARG A 646 17.92 -57.00 33.12
C ARG A 646 18.70 -56.27 32.05
N VAL A 647 18.02 -55.43 31.31
CA VAL A 647 18.60 -54.68 30.19
C VAL A 647 18.03 -53.27 30.12
N ARG A 648 18.81 -52.33 29.60
CA ARG A 648 18.34 -50.99 29.19
C ARG A 648 18.98 -50.57 27.88
N ALA A 649 18.35 -49.64 27.19
CA ALA A 649 18.87 -49.02 25.98
C ALA A 649 19.30 -47.57 26.27
N ILE A 650 20.37 -47.10 25.62
CA ILE A 650 20.86 -45.73 25.71
C ILE A 650 21.01 -45.19 24.29
N ASN A 651 20.34 -44.08 23.97
CA ASN A 651 20.57 -43.36 22.74
C ASN A 651 21.93 -42.66 22.87
N THR A 652 22.90 -43.03 22.02
CA THR A 652 24.27 -42.54 22.11
C THR A 652 24.43 -41.10 21.61
N ALA A 653 23.48 -40.59 20.82
CA ALA A 653 23.49 -39.22 20.34
C ALA A 653 22.97 -38.22 21.40
N THR A 654 21.98 -38.63 22.20
CA THR A 654 21.37 -37.77 23.24
C THR A 654 21.88 -38.10 24.64
N ALA A 655 22.56 -39.23 24.81
CA ALA A 655 22.94 -39.84 26.09
C ALA A 655 21.75 -40.20 27.01
N VAL A 656 20.52 -40.17 26.47
CA VAL A 656 19.30 -40.50 27.21
C VAL A 656 19.09 -42.00 27.22
N GLY A 657 18.85 -42.56 28.41
CA GLY A 657 18.66 -43.99 28.63
C GLY A 657 17.23 -44.35 29.02
N SER A 658 16.76 -45.50 28.55
CA SER A 658 15.59 -46.14 29.11
C SER A 658 15.81 -46.45 30.59
N PRO A 659 14.74 -46.52 31.41
CA PRO A 659 14.81 -47.25 32.67
C PRO A 659 15.37 -48.66 32.44
N TRP A 660 15.99 -49.22 33.47
CA TRP A 660 16.26 -50.65 33.49
C TRP A 660 14.94 -51.42 33.41
N SER A 661 14.92 -52.49 32.61
CA SER A 661 13.81 -53.45 32.63
C SER A 661 13.65 -54.02 34.05
N ASP A 662 12.45 -54.53 34.34
CA ASP A 662 12.28 -55.41 35.48
C ASP A 662 13.23 -56.61 35.39
N TRP A 663 13.63 -57.13 36.54
CA TRP A 663 14.47 -58.32 36.62
C TRP A 663 13.76 -59.54 36.02
N GLN A 664 14.38 -60.15 35.02
CA GLN A 664 13.95 -61.38 34.38
C GLN A 664 14.58 -62.58 35.13
N PRO A 665 13.80 -63.48 35.73
CA PRO A 665 14.33 -64.64 36.43
C PRO A 665 14.95 -65.64 35.44
N LEU A 666 16.04 -66.28 35.86
CA LEU A 666 16.79 -67.24 35.05
C LEU A 666 17.29 -68.39 35.92
N THR A 667 17.00 -69.64 35.58
CA THR A 667 17.64 -70.81 36.21
C THR A 667 18.64 -71.42 35.24
N ILE A 668 19.78 -71.88 35.74
CA ILE A 668 20.79 -72.61 34.98
C ILE A 668 20.62 -74.09 35.30
N ASP A 669 20.36 -74.89 34.27
CA ASP A 669 20.19 -76.34 34.38
C ASP A 669 20.80 -76.97 33.13
N VAL A 670 22.07 -77.35 33.25
CA VAL A 670 22.81 -77.97 32.17
C VAL A 670 22.45 -79.45 32.16
N PRO A 671 22.02 -80.03 31.02
CA PRO A 671 21.70 -81.44 30.96
C PRO A 671 22.86 -82.29 31.51
N ASP A 672 22.54 -83.23 32.39
CA ASP A 672 23.49 -84.24 32.86
C ASP A 672 24.20 -84.87 31.65
N PRO A 673 25.51 -85.15 31.73
CA PRO A 673 26.24 -85.80 30.66
C PRO A 673 25.69 -87.21 30.43
N VAL A 674 24.70 -87.33 29.54
CA VAL A 674 24.23 -88.62 29.03
C VAL A 674 25.28 -89.18 28.08
N SER A 675 25.55 -90.47 28.22
CA SER A 675 26.49 -91.23 27.38
C SER A 675 26.06 -91.41 25.91
N GLU A 676 24.98 -90.76 25.45
CA GLU A 676 24.56 -90.74 24.04
C GLU A 676 24.01 -89.36 23.63
N PRO A 677 24.37 -88.85 22.43
CA PRO A 677 23.81 -87.61 21.91
C PRO A 677 22.34 -87.77 21.49
N ALA A 678 21.44 -87.04 22.14
CA ALA A 678 20.04 -86.90 21.73
C ALA A 678 19.80 -85.50 21.14
N VAL A 679 19.02 -85.42 20.06
CA VAL A 679 18.49 -84.15 19.54
C VAL A 679 17.32 -83.74 20.43
N ASN A 680 17.53 -82.79 21.34
CA ASN A 680 16.44 -82.16 22.09
C ASN A 680 15.74 -81.09 21.22
N ALA A 681 14.56 -80.66 21.69
CA ALA A 681 13.56 -79.86 20.98
C ALA A 681 14.11 -78.86 19.94
N LEU A 682 13.59 -78.94 18.71
CA LEU A 682 13.88 -78.02 17.61
C LEU A 682 13.49 -76.58 18.03
N GLN A 683 14.45 -75.65 17.98
CA GLN A 683 14.23 -74.23 18.27
C GLN A 683 14.33 -73.38 16.99
N VAL A 684 13.50 -72.35 16.93
CA VAL A 684 13.49 -71.27 15.91
C VAL A 684 13.65 -69.95 16.65
N THR A 685 14.32 -68.94 16.09
CA THR A 685 14.60 -67.68 16.79
C THR A 685 14.12 -66.47 15.98
N PRO A 686 13.22 -65.62 16.52
CA PRO A 686 12.58 -65.68 17.83
C PRO A 686 11.53 -66.81 17.92
N SER A 687 11.39 -67.40 19.11
CA SER A 687 10.28 -68.30 19.42
C SER A 687 9.62 -68.00 20.77
N GLN A 688 8.38 -68.43 20.90
CA GLN A 688 7.62 -68.46 22.13
C GLN A 688 6.83 -69.77 22.21
N GLN A 689 6.57 -70.27 23.41
CA GLN A 689 5.64 -71.38 23.63
C GLN A 689 4.23 -70.84 23.84
N VAL A 690 3.28 -71.28 23.01
CA VAL A 690 1.84 -71.01 23.17
C VAL A 690 1.14 -72.36 23.15
N ASP A 691 0.48 -72.72 24.27
CA ASP A 691 -0.25 -73.98 24.44
C ASP A 691 0.56 -75.25 24.09
N GLY A 692 1.87 -75.24 24.37
CA GLY A 692 2.77 -76.36 24.09
C GLY A 692 3.29 -76.45 22.64
N ALA A 693 3.03 -75.43 21.81
CA ALA A 693 3.60 -75.28 20.47
C ALA A 693 4.65 -74.17 20.42
N THR A 694 5.79 -74.45 19.76
CA THR A 694 6.79 -73.43 19.40
C THR A 694 6.23 -72.57 18.27
N VAL A 695 5.88 -71.31 18.57
CA VAL A 695 5.46 -70.31 17.60
C VAL A 695 6.56 -69.28 17.38
N THR A 696 6.72 -68.80 16.15
CA THR A 696 7.62 -67.69 15.83
C THR A 696 6.80 -66.45 15.47
N PRO A 697 7.07 -65.28 16.09
CA PRO A 697 6.35 -64.05 15.78
C PRO A 697 6.89 -63.32 14.53
N THR A 698 7.88 -63.89 13.84
CA THR A 698 8.49 -63.29 12.64
C THR A 698 8.15 -64.08 11.36
N LEU A 699 8.03 -63.37 10.24
CA LEU A 699 7.89 -63.97 8.90
C LEU A 699 9.24 -64.45 8.33
N THR A 700 10.35 -64.11 9.00
CA THR A 700 11.72 -64.55 8.69
C THR A 700 12.42 -65.06 9.96
N PRO A 701 12.06 -66.27 10.43
CA PRO A 701 12.63 -66.94 11.61
C PRO A 701 14.05 -67.50 11.44
#